data_AF-A0A945TIS4-F1
#
_entry.id   AF-A0A945TIS4-F1
#
_cell.length_a   1.000
_cell.length_b   1.000
_cell.length_c   1.000
_cell.angle_alpha   90.00
_cell.angle_beta   90.00
_cell.angle_gamma   90.00
#
_symmetry.space_group_name_H-M   'P 1'
#
loop_
_entity.id
_entity.type
_entity.pdbx_description
1 polymer ?
#
loop_
_entity_poly.entity_id
_entity_poly.type
_entity_poly.pdbx_seq_one_letter_code
_entity_poly.pdbx_strand_id
1 'polypeptide(L)'
;MIDLSTEKVLDELFTMNFSIDQDLGVYNLTPRLRRYLGDLEDGQNLFDVFKLHRPSEVNSFKGLRRIGSSLVLLLSKSGGHGLRGQLLPLSGVEGYRFVGVPWLAWVNANNVESNLDQGDFPKIDSQMDQQVYISTQKSMVDDLEELNRRLIAAQSDSIEENRVRSDFFAVMSHEMRTPLNGVISALSLLEDGDQNDKEKLTTLAKNSADNLMTVINYALDYSKVESGQMPLECTNFRLDDLVGYATDVVVSRAKLKSIEIQTTIDADVPLHLKGDFKKLRQILINLLANGIKFTEKGSVKLKVGVVDADCFDDGLNVCFSIEDTGCGIREQDIGNIFEPFWSKRSSSAEASTGLGLNICQHLIALLGGTISVQSSLGYGSRFKLEVPLLLGEARESDVVSKEMGELPRAFKGRVMLVDDNQTNLLLGKMILEKLGLLVLTASTGEESVEISEHLNFDLVLMDISMPGISGIEAAQLINLRKDPPPVVAVTAHAGSELTNQYLSQGFKGYLKKPLDRNELIRELALWLEHAGENALPVVEPSNKPQFDARTIVVLVEQIGEENFERCRAMFLEETKERMACLFAAWVRRDLVALTREAHTMSSSVASFGGDDLAWRLRKIEAASRANHIPEVISYMKDIEAASNLMIEDVKAYSSS
;
A
#
# COMPACT_ATOMS: atom_id res chain seq x y z
N MET A 1 -83.84 10.86 48.46
CA MET A 1 -83.66 12.15 49.15
C MET A 1 -82.40 12.04 50.00
N ILE A 2 -81.35 12.74 49.59
CA ILE A 2 -80.02 12.85 50.23
C ILE A 2 -80.06 14.01 51.25
N ASP A 3 -79.70 13.75 52.51
CA ASP A 3 -79.55 14.73 53.60
C ASP A 3 -78.13 15.34 53.59
N LEU A 4 -77.88 16.48 54.23
CA LEU A 4 -76.56 17.15 54.30
C LEU A 4 -75.45 16.23 54.89
N SER A 5 -75.83 15.25 55.71
CA SER A 5 -74.98 14.17 56.20
C SER A 5 -74.52 13.19 55.10
N THR A 6 -75.31 13.04 54.05
CA THR A 6 -75.12 12.11 52.94
C THR A 6 -74.20 12.68 51.86
N GLU A 7 -74.10 14.01 51.73
CA GLU A 7 -73.17 14.65 50.78
C GLU A 7 -71.71 14.36 51.10
N LYS A 8 -71.33 14.40 52.38
CA LYS A 8 -69.97 14.01 52.83
C LYS A 8 -69.66 12.56 52.52
N VAL A 9 -70.64 11.67 52.67
CA VAL A 9 -70.49 10.24 52.35
C VAL A 9 -70.30 10.02 50.85
N LEU A 10 -71.00 10.79 50.01
CA LEU A 10 -70.82 10.74 48.56
C LEU A 10 -69.44 11.26 48.13
N ASP A 11 -68.90 12.27 48.81
CA ASP A 11 -67.54 12.78 48.58
C ASP A 11 -66.44 11.82 49.04
N GLU A 12 -66.73 10.91 49.97
CA GLU A 12 -65.82 9.83 50.35
C GLU A 12 -65.89 8.62 49.39
N LEU A 13 -67.07 8.33 48.84
CA LEU A 13 -67.31 7.17 47.96
C LEU A 13 -66.98 7.42 46.49
N PHE A 14 -67.17 8.65 46.01
CA PHE A 14 -66.94 9.04 44.62
C PHE A 14 -65.93 10.17 44.55
N THR A 15 -65.06 10.13 43.54
CA THR A 15 -63.87 10.98 43.48
C THR A 15 -64.09 12.28 42.70
N MET A 16 -64.99 12.25 41.70
CA MET A 16 -65.29 13.38 40.84
C MET A 16 -66.75 13.82 41.04
N ASN A 17 -66.98 14.77 41.95
CA ASN A 17 -68.32 15.23 42.31
C ASN A 17 -68.46 16.74 42.18
N PHE A 18 -69.68 17.16 41.82
CA PHE A 18 -70.10 18.55 41.82
C PHE A 18 -71.62 18.65 41.82
N SER A 19 -72.15 19.79 42.23
CA SER A 19 -73.59 20.09 42.23
C SER A 19 -73.96 21.06 41.11
N ILE A 20 -75.21 21.00 40.65
CA ILE A 20 -75.78 21.77 39.55
C ILE A 20 -77.10 22.39 40.03
N ASP A 21 -77.23 23.71 39.94
CA ASP A 21 -78.44 24.44 40.32
C ASP A 21 -79.46 24.54 39.17
N GLN A 22 -80.57 25.26 39.39
CA GLN A 22 -81.62 25.47 38.38
C GLN A 22 -81.13 26.28 37.17
N ASP A 23 -80.16 27.17 37.37
CA ASP A 23 -79.56 28.03 36.34
C ASP A 23 -78.41 27.32 35.60
N LEU A 24 -78.21 26.02 35.88
CA LEU A 24 -77.13 25.18 35.37
C LEU A 24 -75.74 25.60 35.86
N GLY A 25 -75.66 26.41 36.91
CA GLY A 25 -74.43 26.75 37.60
C GLY A 25 -73.86 25.54 38.32
N VAL A 26 -72.56 25.30 38.14
CA VAL A 26 -71.82 24.22 38.79
C VAL A 26 -71.19 24.74 40.08
N TYR A 27 -71.41 24.06 41.21
CA TYR A 27 -70.87 24.45 42.52
C TYR A 27 -70.52 23.21 43.37
N ASN A 28 -69.92 23.41 44.55
CA ASN A 28 -69.44 22.30 45.41
C ASN A 28 -68.49 21.33 44.68
N LEU A 29 -67.55 21.89 43.91
CA LEU A 29 -66.52 21.13 43.20
C LEU A 29 -65.57 20.43 44.19
N THR A 30 -65.34 19.13 44.03
CA THR A 30 -64.31 18.45 44.84
C THR A 30 -62.90 18.95 44.48
N PRO A 31 -61.96 19.00 45.44
CA PRO A 31 -60.57 19.39 45.16
C PRO A 31 -59.91 18.53 44.07
N ARG A 32 -60.27 17.23 44.01
CA ARG A 32 -59.78 16.29 42.99
C ARG A 32 -60.27 16.65 41.59
N LEU A 33 -61.54 17.05 41.47
CA LEU A 33 -62.12 17.49 40.21
C LEU A 33 -61.43 18.75 39.68
N ARG A 34 -61.14 19.73 40.56
CA ARG A 34 -60.37 20.94 40.19
C ARG A 34 -58.95 20.59 39.73
N ARG A 35 -58.28 19.65 40.41
CA ARG A 35 -56.95 19.15 39.97
C ARG A 35 -57.02 18.47 38.61
N TYR A 36 -58.05 17.66 38.37
CA TYR A 36 -58.19 16.86 37.16
C TYR A 36 -58.59 17.67 35.92
N LEU A 37 -59.42 18.71 36.07
CA LEU A 37 -59.92 19.51 34.94
C LEU A 37 -59.25 20.86 34.75
N GLY A 38 -58.50 21.36 35.74
CA GLY A 38 -57.95 22.71 35.74
C GLY A 38 -58.98 23.78 36.13
N ASP A 39 -58.87 24.99 35.55
CA ASP A 39 -59.56 26.29 35.80
C ASP A 39 -61.09 26.27 35.95
N LEU A 40 -61.59 25.46 36.88
CA LEU A 40 -63.00 25.26 37.17
C LEU A 40 -63.38 26.04 38.42
N GLU A 41 -64.24 27.04 38.24
CA GLU A 41 -64.70 27.93 39.31
C GLU A 41 -66.18 27.66 39.64
N ASP A 42 -66.54 27.85 40.91
CA ASP A 42 -67.93 27.72 41.33
C ASP A 42 -68.79 28.82 40.66
N GLY A 43 -69.96 28.44 40.15
CA GLY A 43 -70.90 29.31 39.44
C GLY A 43 -70.79 29.30 37.91
N GLN A 44 -69.80 28.61 37.33
CA GLN A 44 -69.71 28.44 35.88
C GLN A 44 -70.86 27.59 35.33
N ASN A 45 -71.32 27.90 34.12
CA ASN A 45 -72.40 27.13 33.49
C ASN A 45 -71.90 25.73 33.08
N LEU A 46 -72.68 24.70 33.39
CA LEU A 46 -72.38 23.29 33.10
C LEU A 46 -71.98 23.07 31.65
N PHE A 47 -72.69 23.70 30.71
CA PHE A 47 -72.47 23.49 29.28
C PHE A 47 -71.30 24.32 28.73
N ASP A 48 -70.82 25.32 29.46
CA ASP A 48 -69.61 26.06 29.11
C ASP A 48 -68.34 25.29 29.48
N VAL A 49 -68.43 24.48 30.53
CA VAL A 49 -67.34 23.62 30.99
C VAL A 49 -67.36 22.26 30.29
N PHE A 50 -68.53 21.63 30.19
CA PHE A 50 -68.65 20.25 29.72
C PHE A 50 -69.49 20.13 28.46
N LYS A 51 -69.07 19.22 27.59
CA LYS A 51 -69.90 18.63 26.55
C LYS A 51 -70.46 17.31 27.05
N LEU A 52 -71.79 17.20 27.14
CA LEU A 52 -72.44 15.92 27.41
C LEU A 52 -72.30 15.02 26.17
N HIS A 53 -71.44 14.02 26.28
CA HIS A 53 -71.28 12.99 25.25
C HIS A 53 -72.44 11.99 25.28
N ARG A 54 -72.95 11.70 26.49
CA ARG A 54 -74.14 10.88 26.69
C ARG A 54 -74.92 11.36 27.92
N PRO A 55 -76.23 11.65 27.80
CA PRO A 55 -77.00 11.82 26.56
C PRO A 55 -76.61 13.12 25.80
N SER A 56 -76.58 13.07 24.48
CA SER A 56 -76.11 14.19 23.63
C SER A 56 -77.14 15.33 23.43
N GLU A 57 -78.42 15.08 23.71
CA GLU A 57 -79.53 16.00 23.41
C GLU A 57 -80.04 16.79 24.64
N VAL A 58 -79.17 17.07 25.60
CA VAL A 58 -79.55 17.80 26.82
C VAL A 58 -78.85 19.15 26.88
N ASN A 59 -79.64 20.22 26.89
CA ASN A 59 -79.19 21.62 26.87
C ASN A 59 -79.95 22.51 27.87
N SER A 60 -80.75 21.93 28.76
CA SER A 60 -81.58 22.66 29.73
C SER A 60 -81.76 21.88 31.02
N PHE A 61 -82.04 22.58 32.12
CA PHE A 61 -82.30 21.97 33.43
C PHE A 61 -83.50 20.99 33.40
N LYS A 62 -84.54 21.32 32.63
CA LYS A 62 -85.69 20.42 32.38
C LYS A 62 -85.29 19.17 31.58
N GLY A 63 -84.26 19.27 30.73
CA GLY A 63 -83.66 18.14 30.04
C GLY A 63 -82.91 17.22 31.01
N LEU A 64 -82.17 17.77 31.98
CA LEU A 64 -81.51 17.00 33.03
C LEU A 64 -82.50 16.16 33.86
N ARG A 65 -83.71 16.69 34.12
CA ARG A 65 -84.81 15.94 34.78
C ARG A 65 -85.20 14.65 34.07
N ARG A 66 -85.04 14.58 32.74
CA ARG A 66 -85.40 13.38 31.95
C ARG A 66 -84.31 12.30 31.96
N ILE A 67 -83.10 12.63 32.38
CA ILE A 67 -81.96 11.69 32.40
C ILE A 67 -82.15 10.63 33.50
N GLY A 68 -82.77 10.98 34.62
CA GLY A 68 -82.94 10.06 35.76
C GLY A 68 -81.59 9.51 36.25
N SER A 69 -81.56 8.24 36.66
CA SER A 69 -80.34 7.53 37.11
C SER A 69 -79.48 6.96 35.97
N SER A 70 -79.58 7.53 34.76
CA SER A 70 -78.83 7.04 33.59
C SER A 70 -77.35 7.39 33.67
N LEU A 71 -76.54 6.62 32.94
CA LEU A 71 -75.12 6.90 32.78
C LEU A 71 -74.91 8.24 32.04
N VAL A 72 -74.10 9.10 32.64
CA VAL A 72 -73.70 10.39 32.09
C VAL A 72 -72.20 10.34 31.74
N LEU A 73 -71.88 10.70 30.50
CA LEU A 73 -70.51 10.84 30.02
C LEU A 73 -70.27 12.32 29.69
N LEU A 74 -69.33 12.94 30.39
CA LEU A 74 -68.96 14.34 30.22
C LEU A 74 -67.56 14.42 29.61
N LEU A 75 -67.37 15.31 28.65
CA LEU A 75 -66.07 15.64 28.09
C LEU A 75 -65.78 17.10 28.42
N SER A 76 -64.59 17.39 28.93
CA SER A 76 -64.17 18.76 29.16
C SER A 76 -64.05 19.51 27.83
N LYS A 77 -64.57 20.75 27.77
CA LYS A 77 -64.39 21.63 26.61
C LYS A 77 -62.96 22.18 26.52
N SER A 78 -62.23 22.24 27.64
CA SER A 78 -60.79 22.59 27.64
C SER A 78 -59.92 21.50 26.98
N GLY A 79 -60.48 20.31 26.72
CA GLY A 79 -59.84 19.22 26.00
C GLY A 79 -59.26 18.12 26.90
N GLY A 80 -59.10 16.94 26.31
CA GLY A 80 -58.39 15.78 26.89
C GLY A 80 -59.12 14.99 27.98
N HIS A 81 -59.87 15.65 28.86
CA HIS A 81 -60.40 15.01 30.07
C HIS A 81 -61.84 14.52 29.90
N GLY A 82 -62.13 13.32 30.39
CA GLY A 82 -63.45 12.71 30.35
C GLY A 82 -63.90 12.23 31.72
N LEU A 83 -65.18 12.41 32.04
CA LEU A 83 -65.81 11.91 33.26
C LEU A 83 -66.95 10.95 32.94
N ARG A 84 -67.07 9.92 33.77
CA ARG A 84 -68.15 8.92 33.71
C ARG A 84 -68.84 8.89 35.06
N GLY A 85 -70.16 9.08 35.09
CA GLY A 85 -70.91 9.12 36.34
C GLY A 85 -72.42 9.09 36.17
N GLN A 86 -73.12 9.55 37.21
CA GLN A 86 -74.58 9.66 37.25
C GLN A 86 -74.99 10.98 37.91
N LEU A 87 -76.21 11.43 37.63
CA LEU A 87 -76.80 12.61 38.27
C LEU A 87 -77.82 12.17 39.33
N LEU A 88 -77.62 12.62 40.57
CA LEU A 88 -78.50 12.34 41.70
C LEU A 88 -79.28 13.60 42.09
N PRO A 89 -80.60 13.55 42.28
CA PRO A 89 -81.37 14.72 42.71
C PRO A 89 -81.08 15.09 44.17
N LEU A 90 -80.90 16.39 44.45
CA LEU A 90 -80.69 16.93 45.81
C LEU A 90 -82.02 17.04 46.58
N SER A 91 -82.00 16.93 47.92
CA SER A 91 -83.20 17.15 48.75
C SER A 91 -83.24 18.56 49.29
N GLY A 92 -84.43 19.18 49.28
CA GLY A 92 -84.65 20.50 49.87
C GLY A 92 -84.26 21.69 48.97
N VAL A 93 -83.51 21.44 47.89
CA VAL A 93 -83.19 22.42 46.85
C VAL A 93 -83.42 21.76 45.48
N GLU A 94 -84.00 22.46 44.51
CA GLU A 94 -84.06 21.95 43.14
C GLU A 94 -82.66 22.02 42.52
N GLY A 95 -82.01 20.87 42.40
CA GLY A 95 -80.68 20.73 41.82
C GLY A 95 -80.25 19.27 41.69
N TYR A 96 -79.11 19.03 41.04
CA TYR A 96 -78.53 17.72 40.84
C TYR A 96 -77.10 17.66 41.36
N ARG A 97 -76.65 16.49 41.81
CA ARG A 97 -75.26 16.20 42.10
C ARG A 97 -74.74 15.17 41.13
N PHE A 98 -73.69 15.52 40.39
CA PHE A 98 -72.92 14.56 39.63
C PHE A 98 -72.04 13.77 40.59
N VAL A 99 -72.07 12.45 40.45
CA VAL A 99 -71.15 11.52 41.12
C VAL A 99 -70.50 10.62 40.09
N GLY A 100 -69.17 10.57 40.06
CA GLY A 100 -68.46 9.86 39.02
C GLY A 100 -66.97 9.72 39.25
N VAL A 101 -66.31 9.27 38.19
CA VAL A 101 -64.87 8.98 38.12
C VAL A 101 -64.30 9.41 36.76
N PRO A 102 -62.97 9.54 36.64
CA PRO A 102 -62.31 9.73 35.35
C PRO A 102 -62.68 8.60 34.37
N TRP A 103 -62.97 8.97 33.12
CA TRP A 103 -63.29 8.00 32.06
C TRP A 103 -62.00 7.51 31.39
N LEU A 104 -61.34 6.52 32.01
CA LEU A 104 -60.04 5.99 31.58
C LEU A 104 -59.97 5.57 30.11
N ALA A 105 -61.03 4.94 29.58
CA ALA A 105 -61.06 4.53 28.17
C ALA A 105 -60.95 5.72 27.20
N TRP A 106 -61.53 6.88 27.54
CA TRP A 106 -61.39 8.10 26.75
C TRP A 106 -59.98 8.71 26.89
N VAL A 107 -59.46 8.78 28.11
CA VAL A 107 -58.13 9.31 28.40
C VAL A 107 -57.05 8.52 27.65
N ASN A 108 -57.11 7.19 27.71
CA ASN A 108 -56.18 6.30 27.03
C ASN A 108 -56.30 6.38 25.50
N ALA A 109 -57.52 6.42 24.95
CA ALA A 109 -57.72 6.51 23.51
C ALA A 109 -57.22 7.83 22.89
N ASN A 110 -57.09 8.89 23.71
CA ASN A 110 -56.65 10.21 23.26
C ASN A 110 -55.23 10.56 23.73
N ASN A 111 -54.45 9.61 24.29
CA ASN A 111 -53.08 9.80 24.77
C ASN A 111 -52.91 11.05 25.67
N VAL A 112 -53.85 11.28 26.57
CA VAL A 112 -53.85 12.46 27.43
C VAL A 112 -52.93 12.20 28.61
N GLU A 113 -51.81 12.93 28.69
CA GLU A 113 -50.98 12.97 29.89
C GLU A 113 -51.84 13.46 31.06
N SER A 114 -52.15 12.54 31.97
CA SER A 114 -52.99 12.84 33.13
C SER A 114 -52.25 12.46 34.39
N ASN A 115 -52.19 13.40 35.34
CA ASN A 115 -51.62 13.19 36.68
C ASN A 115 -52.62 12.44 37.58
N LEU A 116 -53.24 11.38 37.06
CA LEU A 116 -54.18 10.54 37.79
C LEU A 116 -53.40 9.64 38.75
N ASP A 117 -53.77 9.66 40.03
CA ASP A 117 -53.24 8.75 41.03
C ASP A 117 -54.30 7.73 41.49
N GLN A 118 -53.88 6.72 42.25
CA GLN A 118 -54.82 5.71 42.79
C GLN A 118 -55.91 6.33 43.69
N GLY A 119 -55.68 7.54 44.22
CA GLY A 119 -56.65 8.29 45.00
C GLY A 119 -57.75 8.94 44.16
N ASP A 120 -57.61 9.03 42.83
CA ASP A 120 -58.63 9.57 41.93
C ASP A 120 -59.71 8.55 41.55
N PHE A 121 -59.62 7.31 42.05
CA PHE A 121 -60.59 6.24 41.85
C PHE A 121 -61.18 5.75 43.18
N PRO A 122 -62.42 5.23 43.18
CA PRO A 122 -63.00 4.56 44.34
C PRO A 122 -62.12 3.37 44.73
N LYS A 123 -62.01 3.09 46.04
CA LYS A 123 -61.13 2.03 46.59
C LYS A 123 -61.41 0.61 46.07
N ILE A 124 -62.51 0.38 45.32
CA ILE A 124 -62.91 -0.90 44.76
C ILE A 124 -63.44 -0.68 43.34
N ASP A 125 -62.56 -0.49 42.36
CA ASP A 125 -62.94 -0.48 40.94
C ASP A 125 -62.31 -1.67 40.21
N SER A 126 -63.03 -2.78 40.13
CA SER A 126 -62.61 -4.02 39.48
C SER A 126 -62.34 -3.86 37.98
N GLN A 127 -62.82 -2.77 37.35
CA GLN A 127 -62.56 -2.48 35.95
C GLN A 127 -61.16 -1.92 35.74
N MET A 128 -60.62 -1.17 36.70
CA MET A 128 -59.27 -0.61 36.61
C MET A 128 -58.22 -1.73 36.70
N ASP A 129 -58.38 -2.66 37.64
CA ASP A 129 -57.49 -3.82 37.76
C ASP A 129 -57.47 -4.67 36.49
N GLN A 130 -58.64 -4.87 35.86
CA GLN A 130 -58.74 -5.62 34.61
C GLN A 130 -58.08 -4.88 33.43
N GLN A 131 -58.21 -3.56 33.36
CA GLN A 131 -57.57 -2.76 32.29
C GLN A 131 -56.04 -2.73 32.44
N VAL A 132 -55.54 -2.56 33.66
CA VAL A 132 -54.11 -2.63 33.95
C VAL A 132 -53.58 -4.01 33.57
N TYR A 133 -54.25 -5.09 33.98
CA TYR A 133 -53.86 -6.46 33.63
C TYR A 133 -53.78 -6.70 32.12
N ILE A 134 -54.79 -6.29 31.35
CA ILE A 134 -54.81 -6.45 29.88
C ILE A 134 -53.70 -5.62 29.23
N SER A 135 -53.45 -4.40 29.71
CA SER A 135 -52.37 -3.55 29.17
C SER A 135 -50.98 -4.16 29.39
N THR A 136 -50.74 -4.72 30.58
CA THR A 136 -49.49 -5.41 30.90
C THR A 136 -49.32 -6.68 30.08
N GLN A 137 -50.39 -7.48 29.91
CA GLN A 137 -50.33 -8.66 29.05
C GLN A 137 -50.02 -8.30 27.60
N LYS A 138 -50.65 -7.24 27.08
CA LYS A 138 -50.38 -6.77 25.72
C LYS A 138 -48.93 -6.31 25.56
N SER A 139 -48.41 -5.52 26.50
CA SER A 139 -47.01 -5.10 26.51
C SER A 139 -46.05 -6.30 26.53
N MET A 140 -46.33 -7.31 27.37
CA MET A 140 -45.50 -8.53 27.43
C MET A 140 -45.51 -9.32 26.12
N VAL A 141 -46.65 -9.38 25.43
CA VAL A 141 -46.76 -10.04 24.11
C VAL A 141 -45.97 -9.26 23.06
N ASP A 142 -46.12 -7.93 23.02
CA ASP A 142 -45.39 -7.06 22.09
C ASP A 142 -43.86 -7.17 22.31
N ASP A 143 -43.41 -7.20 23.57
CA ASP A 143 -42.00 -7.41 23.95
C ASP A 143 -41.49 -8.80 23.52
N LEU A 144 -42.31 -9.84 23.67
CA LEU A 144 -41.95 -11.20 23.29
C LEU A 144 -41.83 -11.35 21.76
N GLU A 145 -42.74 -10.74 21.01
CA GLU A 145 -42.67 -10.73 19.54
C GLU A 145 -41.42 -10.00 19.06
N GLU A 146 -41.08 -8.86 19.66
CA GLU A 146 -39.87 -8.12 19.34
C GLU A 146 -38.60 -8.92 19.66
N LEU A 147 -38.55 -9.56 20.82
CA LEU A 147 -37.40 -10.39 21.22
C LEU A 147 -37.25 -11.60 20.30
N ASN A 148 -38.35 -12.24 19.91
CA ASN A 148 -38.33 -13.36 18.98
C ASN A 148 -37.87 -12.93 17.58
N ARG A 149 -38.29 -11.75 17.08
CA ARG A 149 -37.77 -11.19 15.82
C ARG A 149 -36.26 -10.99 15.88
N ARG A 150 -35.73 -10.43 16.99
CA ARG A 150 -34.28 -10.25 17.17
C ARG A 150 -33.53 -11.58 17.24
N LEU A 151 -34.09 -12.58 17.92
CA LEU A 151 -33.49 -13.91 18.00
C LEU A 151 -33.44 -14.59 16.63
N ILE A 152 -34.52 -14.52 15.84
CA ILE A 152 -34.55 -15.08 14.49
C ILE A 152 -33.52 -14.40 13.59
N ALA A 153 -33.40 -13.07 13.65
CA ALA A 153 -32.39 -12.33 12.90
C ALA A 153 -30.96 -12.72 13.31
N ALA A 154 -30.66 -12.73 14.61
CA ALA A 154 -29.35 -13.14 15.11
C ALA A 154 -29.02 -14.61 14.77
N GLN A 155 -30.02 -15.49 14.78
CA GLN A 155 -29.86 -16.88 14.38
C GLN A 155 -29.59 -17.01 12.88
N SER A 156 -30.30 -16.27 12.02
CA SER A 156 -30.05 -16.30 10.58
C SER A 156 -28.64 -15.80 10.25
N ASP A 157 -28.18 -14.76 10.92
CA ASP A 157 -26.83 -14.22 10.73
C ASP A 157 -25.76 -15.26 11.12
N SER A 158 -25.93 -15.91 12.26
CA SER A 158 -25.00 -16.96 12.71
C SER A 158 -25.02 -18.21 11.83
N ILE A 159 -26.18 -18.59 11.26
CA ILE A 159 -26.27 -19.70 10.32
C ILE A 159 -25.52 -19.37 9.03
N GLU A 160 -25.68 -18.14 8.51
CA GLU A 160 -25.01 -17.73 7.29
C GLU A 160 -23.48 -17.65 7.49
N GLU A 161 -23.01 -17.11 8.61
CA GLU A 161 -21.59 -17.14 8.99
C GLU A 161 -21.03 -18.57 9.03
N ASN A 162 -21.74 -19.49 9.69
CA ASN A 162 -21.33 -20.90 9.76
C ASN A 162 -21.36 -21.60 8.40
N ARG A 163 -22.31 -21.23 7.54
CA ARG A 163 -22.41 -21.76 6.17
C ARG A 163 -21.21 -21.31 5.34
N VAL A 164 -20.89 -20.02 5.34
CA VAL A 164 -19.70 -19.46 4.66
C VAL A 164 -18.42 -20.15 5.16
N ARG A 165 -18.30 -20.35 6.47
CA ARG A 165 -17.16 -21.05 7.08
C ARG A 165 -17.06 -22.51 6.63
N SER A 166 -18.19 -23.21 6.55
CA SER A 166 -18.24 -24.61 6.11
C SER A 166 -17.91 -24.76 4.62
N ASP A 167 -18.46 -23.88 3.79
CA ASP A 167 -18.19 -23.83 2.34
C ASP A 167 -16.70 -23.54 2.09
N PHE A 168 -16.09 -22.64 2.86
CA PHE A 168 -14.65 -22.40 2.84
C PHE A 168 -13.82 -23.65 3.13
N PHE A 169 -14.14 -24.39 4.20
CA PHE A 169 -13.41 -25.62 4.53
C PHE A 169 -13.63 -26.74 3.50
N ALA A 170 -14.82 -26.84 2.92
CA ALA A 170 -15.12 -27.80 1.87
C ALA A 170 -14.26 -27.55 0.62
N VAL A 171 -14.15 -26.28 0.20
CA VAL A 171 -13.28 -25.88 -0.92
C VAL A 171 -11.81 -26.10 -0.57
N MET A 172 -11.38 -25.74 0.65
CA MET A 172 -10.00 -25.98 1.10
C MET A 172 -9.61 -27.45 1.08
N SER A 173 -10.50 -28.33 1.53
CA SER A 173 -10.28 -29.77 1.47
C SER A 173 -10.11 -30.26 0.02
N HIS A 174 -10.93 -29.74 -0.91
CA HIS A 174 -10.81 -30.05 -2.33
C HIS A 174 -9.48 -29.55 -2.93
N GLU A 175 -9.09 -28.32 -2.60
CA GLU A 175 -7.85 -27.69 -3.09
C GLU A 175 -6.58 -28.23 -2.44
N MET A 176 -6.67 -28.87 -1.27
CA MET A 176 -5.56 -29.65 -0.70
C MET A 176 -5.46 -31.04 -1.34
N ARG A 177 -6.60 -31.69 -1.61
CA ARG A 177 -6.63 -33.04 -2.18
C ARG A 177 -6.09 -33.09 -3.60
N THR A 178 -6.36 -32.07 -4.42
CA THR A 178 -5.90 -32.03 -5.82
C THR A 178 -4.37 -32.06 -5.97
N PRO A 179 -3.58 -31.16 -5.35
CA PRO A 179 -2.13 -31.23 -5.40
C PRO A 179 -1.58 -32.46 -4.66
N LEU A 180 -2.19 -32.88 -3.54
CA LEU A 180 -1.77 -34.10 -2.84
C LEU A 180 -1.89 -35.34 -3.73
N ASN A 181 -3.00 -35.50 -4.45
CA ASN A 181 -3.18 -36.58 -5.41
C ASN A 181 -2.18 -36.47 -6.57
N GLY A 182 -1.83 -35.26 -7.01
CA GLY A 182 -0.79 -35.02 -8.01
C GLY A 182 0.59 -35.49 -7.55
N VAL A 183 0.95 -35.22 -6.29
CA VAL A 183 2.19 -35.72 -5.66
C VAL A 183 2.17 -37.24 -5.58
N ILE A 184 1.08 -37.84 -5.07
CA ILE A 184 0.96 -39.30 -4.92
C ILE A 184 1.05 -39.99 -6.29
N SER A 185 0.32 -39.51 -7.30
CA SER A 185 0.37 -40.09 -8.65
C SER A 185 1.74 -39.96 -9.29
N ALA A 186 2.41 -38.81 -9.15
CA ALA A 186 3.76 -38.63 -9.67
C ALA A 186 4.77 -39.56 -8.98
N LEU A 187 4.69 -39.73 -7.65
CA LEU A 187 5.53 -40.64 -6.89
C LEU A 187 5.25 -42.12 -7.22
N SER A 188 3.98 -42.52 -7.38
CA SER A 188 3.64 -43.90 -7.76
C SER A 188 4.13 -44.23 -9.18
N LEU A 189 4.11 -43.28 -10.11
CA LEU A 189 4.61 -43.49 -11.48
C LEU A 189 6.14 -43.43 -11.58
N LEU A 190 6.82 -42.81 -10.59
CA LEU A 190 8.28 -42.76 -10.50
C LEU A 190 8.90 -44.14 -10.20
N GLU A 191 8.14 -45.04 -9.57
CA GLU A 191 8.58 -46.39 -9.24
C GLU A 191 8.73 -47.29 -10.49
N ASP A 192 7.97 -47.03 -11.56
CA ASP A 192 7.87 -47.89 -12.76
C ASP A 192 8.42 -47.27 -14.07
N GLY A 193 8.85 -46.01 -14.08
CA GLY A 193 9.20 -45.24 -15.30
C GLY A 193 10.68 -45.27 -15.75
N ASP A 194 10.92 -45.00 -17.03
CA ASP A 194 12.26 -44.88 -17.65
C ASP A 194 12.95 -43.54 -17.26
N GLN A 195 14.27 -43.40 -17.47
CA GLN A 195 15.06 -42.27 -16.90
C GLN A 195 14.54 -40.87 -17.29
N ASN A 196 13.98 -40.70 -18.49
CA ASN A 196 13.46 -39.44 -19.01
C ASN A 196 12.05 -39.12 -18.49
N ASP A 197 11.28 -40.14 -18.09
CA ASP A 197 9.97 -39.98 -17.45
C ASP A 197 10.14 -39.63 -15.97
N LYS A 198 11.22 -40.12 -15.33
CA LYS A 198 11.54 -39.77 -13.96
C LYS A 198 11.74 -38.27 -13.76
N GLU A 199 12.46 -37.58 -14.64
CA GLU A 199 12.69 -36.14 -14.49
C GLU A 199 11.40 -35.32 -14.59
N LYS A 200 10.51 -35.67 -15.52
CA LYS A 200 9.18 -35.05 -15.67
C LYS A 200 8.27 -35.32 -14.48
N LEU A 201 8.24 -36.56 -14.00
CA LEU A 201 7.42 -36.95 -12.85
C LEU A 201 7.95 -36.31 -11.55
N THR A 202 9.27 -36.21 -11.38
CA THR A 202 9.87 -35.50 -10.24
C THR A 202 9.52 -34.02 -10.25
N THR A 203 9.53 -33.40 -11.44
CA THR A 203 9.10 -32.01 -11.62
C THR A 203 7.62 -31.82 -11.33
N LEU A 204 6.76 -32.75 -11.77
CA LEU A 204 5.32 -32.74 -11.48
C LEU A 204 5.05 -32.90 -9.98
N ALA A 205 5.75 -33.80 -9.30
CA ALA A 205 5.66 -33.99 -7.86
C ALA A 205 6.07 -32.73 -7.10
N LYS A 206 7.19 -32.10 -7.51
CA LYS A 206 7.68 -30.86 -6.91
C LYS A 206 6.67 -29.72 -7.06
N ASN A 207 6.17 -29.48 -8.27
CA ASN A 207 5.16 -28.44 -8.53
C ASN A 207 3.86 -28.69 -7.75
N SER A 208 3.43 -29.95 -7.64
CA SER A 208 2.24 -30.32 -6.87
C SER A 208 2.47 -30.11 -5.36
N ALA A 209 3.66 -30.42 -4.84
CA ALA A 209 4.02 -30.18 -3.44
C ALA A 209 4.09 -28.67 -3.11
N ASP A 210 4.66 -27.86 -3.99
CA ASP A 210 4.72 -26.40 -3.84
C ASP A 210 3.30 -25.78 -3.83
N ASN A 211 2.39 -26.29 -4.69
CA ASN A 211 0.99 -25.90 -4.68
C ASN A 211 0.30 -26.27 -3.36
N LEU A 212 0.51 -27.49 -2.86
CA LEU A 212 -0.04 -27.93 -1.57
C LEU A 212 0.46 -27.04 -0.41
N MET A 213 1.75 -26.73 -0.39
CA MET A 213 2.32 -25.83 0.64
C MET A 213 1.71 -24.43 0.57
N THR A 214 1.44 -23.92 -0.63
CA THR A 214 0.76 -22.63 -0.80
C THR A 214 -0.64 -22.65 -0.20
N VAL A 215 -1.40 -23.72 -0.45
CA VAL A 215 -2.77 -23.91 0.09
C VAL A 215 -2.75 -24.07 1.62
N ILE A 216 -1.78 -24.79 2.17
CA ILE A 216 -1.62 -24.96 3.62
C ILE A 216 -1.24 -23.64 4.30
N ASN A 217 -0.25 -22.92 3.77
CA ASN A 217 0.16 -21.63 4.31
C ASN A 217 -1.00 -20.64 4.30
N TYR A 218 -1.82 -20.65 3.24
CA TYR A 218 -3.04 -19.85 3.20
C TYR A 218 -4.04 -20.20 4.31
N ALA A 219 -4.33 -21.48 4.53
CA ALA A 219 -5.23 -21.91 5.61
C ALA A 219 -4.70 -21.50 6.99
N LEU A 220 -3.37 -21.59 7.19
CA LEU A 220 -2.72 -21.14 8.42
C LEU A 220 -2.76 -19.63 8.60
N ASP A 221 -2.50 -18.87 7.54
CA ASP A 221 -2.55 -17.42 7.57
C ASP A 221 -3.98 -16.94 7.82
N TYR A 222 -4.98 -17.51 7.14
CA TYR A 222 -6.40 -17.24 7.38
C TYR A 222 -6.80 -17.47 8.84
N SER A 223 -6.41 -18.62 9.42
CA SER A 223 -6.68 -18.95 10.83
C SER A 223 -6.03 -17.96 11.80
N LYS A 224 -4.80 -17.51 11.50
CA LYS A 224 -4.11 -16.49 12.29
C LYS A 224 -4.78 -15.13 12.19
N VAL A 225 -5.34 -14.77 11.03
CA VAL A 225 -6.05 -13.49 10.88
C VAL A 225 -7.41 -13.52 11.59
N GLU A 226 -8.22 -14.57 11.39
CA GLU A 226 -9.56 -14.71 12.01
C GLU A 226 -9.48 -14.67 13.54
N SER A 227 -8.43 -15.26 14.11
CA SER A 227 -8.19 -15.24 15.56
C SER A 227 -7.59 -13.94 16.09
N GLY A 228 -7.32 -12.95 15.22
CA GLY A 228 -6.61 -11.72 15.57
C GLY A 228 -5.15 -11.93 16.01
N GLN A 229 -4.59 -13.12 15.75
CA GLN A 229 -3.26 -13.55 16.18
C GLN A 229 -2.18 -13.34 15.12
N MET A 230 -2.41 -12.52 14.10
CA MET A 230 -1.37 -12.15 13.13
C MET A 230 -0.73 -10.82 13.57
N PRO A 231 0.34 -10.82 14.38
CA PRO A 231 1.00 -9.58 14.77
C PRO A 231 1.57 -8.88 13.53
N LEU A 232 1.40 -7.56 13.48
CA LEU A 232 2.10 -6.70 12.54
C LEU A 232 3.54 -6.52 13.04
N GLU A 233 4.51 -6.89 12.21
CA GLU A 233 5.92 -6.65 12.52
C GLU A 233 6.30 -5.26 11.99
N CYS A 234 6.29 -4.25 12.85
CA CYS A 234 6.62 -2.89 12.46
C CYS A 234 8.14 -2.69 12.43
N THR A 235 8.72 -2.63 11.22
CA THR A 235 10.16 -2.54 10.99
C THR A 235 10.52 -1.30 10.18
N ASN A 236 11.67 -0.70 10.44
CA ASN A 236 12.23 0.36 9.58
C ASN A 236 12.85 -0.29 8.33
N PHE A 237 12.48 0.18 7.15
CA PHE A 237 12.99 -0.31 5.87
C PHE A 237 13.15 0.83 4.85
N ARG A 238 13.99 0.59 3.83
CA ARG A 238 14.11 1.49 2.67
C ARG A 238 13.12 1.05 1.59
N LEU A 239 12.42 2.02 0.99
CA LEU A 239 11.43 1.75 -0.05
C LEU A 239 12.06 1.11 -1.29
N ASP A 240 13.27 1.53 -1.67
CA ASP A 240 14.03 0.95 -2.78
C ASP A 240 14.26 -0.55 -2.58
N ASP A 241 14.63 -0.95 -1.37
CA ASP A 241 14.87 -2.35 -1.02
C ASP A 241 13.58 -3.15 -1.21
N LEU A 242 12.45 -2.66 -0.69
CA LEU A 242 11.16 -3.32 -0.81
C LEU A 242 10.78 -3.57 -2.28
N VAL A 243 10.89 -2.53 -3.11
CA VAL A 243 10.58 -2.59 -4.55
C VAL A 243 11.56 -3.51 -5.28
N GLY A 244 12.86 -3.40 -4.97
CA GLY A 244 13.92 -4.23 -5.54
C GLY A 244 13.72 -5.71 -5.23
N TYR A 245 13.54 -6.07 -3.95
CA TYR A 245 13.32 -7.46 -3.54
C TYR A 245 12.04 -8.07 -4.14
N ALA A 246 10.96 -7.29 -4.30
CA ALA A 246 9.75 -7.78 -4.94
C ALA A 246 9.96 -8.02 -6.45
N THR A 247 10.71 -7.13 -7.10
CA THR A 247 10.98 -7.19 -8.54
C THR A 247 11.96 -8.32 -8.87
N ASP A 248 13.04 -8.49 -8.11
CA ASP A 248 14.07 -9.52 -8.30
C ASP A 248 13.47 -10.94 -8.42
N VAL A 249 12.46 -11.24 -7.58
CA VAL A 249 11.79 -12.56 -7.56
C VAL A 249 11.08 -12.87 -8.88
N VAL A 250 10.59 -11.86 -9.57
CA VAL A 250 9.77 -12.03 -10.78
C VAL A 250 10.54 -11.77 -12.08
N VAL A 251 11.71 -11.12 -12.02
CA VAL A 251 12.54 -10.77 -13.20
C VAL A 251 12.88 -11.99 -14.06
N SER A 252 13.28 -13.10 -13.44
CA SER A 252 13.62 -14.33 -14.20
C SER A 252 12.43 -14.87 -15.00
N ARG A 253 11.22 -14.81 -14.44
CA ARG A 253 10.00 -15.25 -15.12
C ARG A 253 9.60 -14.28 -16.24
N ALA A 254 9.75 -12.98 -16.03
CA ALA A 254 9.49 -11.98 -17.06
C ALA A 254 10.45 -12.11 -18.25
N LYS A 255 11.75 -12.34 -18.00
CA LYS A 255 12.76 -12.58 -19.05
C LYS A 255 12.42 -13.80 -19.91
N LEU A 256 11.99 -14.91 -19.30
CA LEU A 256 11.55 -16.10 -20.04
C LEU A 256 10.38 -15.81 -20.99
N LYS A 257 9.48 -14.91 -20.61
CA LYS A 257 8.34 -14.47 -21.44
C LYS A 257 8.63 -13.24 -22.32
N SER A 258 9.85 -12.68 -22.28
CA SER A 258 10.20 -11.42 -22.96
C SER A 258 9.28 -10.24 -22.60
N ILE A 259 8.89 -10.14 -21.32
CA ILE A 259 8.09 -9.04 -20.77
C ILE A 259 9.03 -8.02 -20.12
N GLU A 260 8.84 -6.74 -20.42
CA GLU A 260 9.61 -5.66 -19.81
C GLU A 260 9.05 -5.30 -18.43
N ILE A 261 9.90 -5.17 -17.41
CA ILE A 261 9.49 -4.69 -16.09
C ILE A 261 10.03 -3.27 -15.91
N GLN A 262 9.15 -2.33 -15.59
CA GLN A 262 9.52 -0.94 -15.31
C GLN A 262 9.16 -0.59 -13.87
N THR A 263 10.09 0.00 -13.12
CA THR A 263 9.85 0.50 -11.77
C THR A 263 10.03 2.02 -11.74
N THR A 264 9.15 2.73 -11.05
CA THR A 264 9.22 4.19 -10.91
C THR A 264 8.78 4.58 -9.51
N ILE A 265 9.59 5.37 -8.82
CA ILE A 265 9.28 5.91 -7.49
C ILE A 265 9.25 7.44 -7.64
N ASP A 266 8.14 8.07 -7.23
CA ASP A 266 7.98 9.51 -7.30
C ASP A 266 8.91 10.20 -6.26
N ALA A 267 9.47 11.37 -6.61
CA ALA A 267 10.47 12.06 -5.80
C ALA A 267 9.95 12.55 -4.44
N ASP A 268 8.63 12.66 -4.30
CA ASP A 268 7.95 13.12 -3.09
C ASP A 268 7.78 12.02 -2.04
N VAL A 269 8.17 10.77 -2.35
CA VAL A 269 8.06 9.64 -1.42
C VAL A 269 9.31 9.55 -0.53
N PRO A 270 9.17 9.62 0.81
CA PRO A 270 10.28 9.39 1.72
C PRO A 270 10.91 8.00 1.54
N LEU A 271 12.25 7.96 1.49
CA LEU A 271 12.99 6.73 1.24
C LEU A 271 12.92 5.74 2.42
N HIS A 272 12.83 6.25 3.64
CA HIS A 272 12.80 5.46 4.87
C HIS A 272 11.39 5.44 5.43
N LEU A 273 10.83 4.24 5.49
CA LEU A 273 9.47 4.00 5.95
C LEU A 273 9.47 2.97 7.07
N LYS A 274 8.43 3.00 7.88
CA LYS A 274 8.23 2.08 8.98
C LYS A 274 6.89 1.36 8.82
N GLY A 275 6.95 0.03 8.80
CA GLY A 275 5.80 -0.85 8.56
C GLY A 275 6.21 -2.32 8.42
N ASP A 276 5.25 -3.17 8.03
CA ASP A 276 5.51 -4.61 7.84
C ASP A 276 6.09 -4.91 6.46
N PHE A 277 7.42 -4.87 6.39
CA PHE A 277 8.18 -5.13 5.18
C PHE A 277 7.85 -6.48 4.54
N LYS A 278 7.69 -7.54 5.35
CA LYS A 278 7.45 -8.90 4.85
C LYS A 278 6.09 -9.00 4.18
N LYS A 279 5.04 -8.46 4.81
CA LYS A 279 3.67 -8.47 4.25
C LYS A 279 3.56 -7.59 3.02
N LEU A 280 4.12 -6.39 3.03
CA LEU A 280 4.16 -5.52 1.84
C LEU A 280 4.86 -6.20 0.66
N ARG A 281 6.02 -6.81 0.92
CA ARG A 281 6.76 -7.55 -0.11
C ARG A 281 5.93 -8.70 -0.68
N GLN A 282 5.22 -9.44 0.17
CA GLN A 282 4.34 -10.53 -0.26
C GLN A 282 3.22 -10.05 -1.19
N ILE A 283 2.56 -8.92 -0.85
CA ILE A 283 1.52 -8.31 -1.68
C ILE A 283 2.10 -7.93 -3.05
N LEU A 284 3.24 -7.24 -3.07
CA LEU A 284 3.88 -6.79 -4.32
C LEU A 284 4.30 -7.97 -5.20
N ILE A 285 4.92 -9.01 -4.64
CA ILE A 285 5.29 -10.22 -5.40
C ILE A 285 4.05 -10.87 -6.01
N ASN A 286 2.97 -11.00 -5.26
CA ASN A 286 1.73 -11.62 -5.75
C ASN A 286 1.14 -10.83 -6.94
N LEU A 287 1.06 -9.51 -6.84
CA LEU A 287 0.52 -8.68 -7.93
C LEU A 287 1.43 -8.65 -9.15
N LEU A 288 2.74 -8.52 -8.97
CA LEU A 288 3.72 -8.56 -10.07
C LEU A 288 3.73 -9.92 -10.77
N ALA A 289 3.69 -11.01 -10.00
CA ALA A 289 3.60 -12.37 -10.56
C ALA A 289 2.31 -12.57 -11.35
N ASN A 290 1.18 -12.03 -10.89
CA ASN A 290 -0.07 -12.05 -11.64
C ASN A 290 0.04 -11.24 -12.95
N GLY A 291 0.62 -10.03 -12.91
CA GLY A 291 0.85 -9.23 -14.12
C GLY A 291 1.67 -9.98 -15.18
N ILE A 292 2.73 -10.67 -14.78
CA ILE A 292 3.58 -11.50 -15.68
C ILE A 292 2.86 -12.78 -16.12
N LYS A 293 2.01 -13.35 -15.26
CA LYS A 293 1.24 -14.55 -15.59
C LYS A 293 0.26 -14.27 -16.74
N PHE A 294 -0.48 -13.16 -16.66
CA PHE A 294 -1.57 -12.82 -17.59
C PHE A 294 -1.17 -11.90 -18.75
N THR A 295 0.10 -11.51 -18.82
CA THR A 295 0.70 -10.82 -19.98
C THR A 295 1.47 -11.83 -20.83
N GLU A 296 1.19 -11.88 -22.13
CA GLU A 296 1.95 -12.72 -23.07
C GLU A 296 3.13 -11.96 -23.68
N LYS A 297 2.91 -10.71 -24.09
CA LYS A 297 3.91 -9.78 -24.63
C LYS A 297 3.57 -8.36 -24.17
N GLY A 298 4.58 -7.56 -23.87
CA GLY A 298 4.42 -6.18 -23.44
C GLY A 298 5.20 -5.89 -22.16
N SER A 299 4.59 -5.14 -21.25
CA SER A 299 5.28 -4.62 -20.07
C SER A 299 4.42 -4.69 -18.81
N VAL A 300 5.09 -4.80 -17.67
CA VAL A 300 4.49 -4.64 -16.34
C VAL A 300 5.21 -3.49 -15.63
N LYS A 301 4.45 -2.49 -15.20
CA LYS A 301 4.98 -1.29 -14.55
C LYS A 301 4.55 -1.21 -13.10
N LEU A 302 5.51 -0.99 -12.19
CA LEU A 302 5.28 -0.70 -10.78
C LEU A 302 5.60 0.77 -10.53
N LYS A 303 4.59 1.55 -10.15
CA LYS A 303 4.72 2.96 -9.75
C LYS A 303 4.46 3.11 -8.25
N VAL A 304 5.28 3.89 -7.55
CA VAL A 304 5.07 4.26 -6.15
C VAL A 304 4.96 5.78 -6.02
N GLY A 305 3.94 6.27 -5.32
CA GLY A 305 3.69 7.70 -5.07
C GLY A 305 2.96 7.96 -3.76
N VAL A 306 2.70 9.22 -3.44
CA VAL A 306 1.92 9.65 -2.24
C VAL A 306 0.56 10.20 -2.69
N VAL A 307 -0.52 9.87 -1.97
CA VAL A 307 -1.89 10.31 -2.34
C VAL A 307 -2.28 11.62 -1.68
N ASP A 308 -1.86 11.85 -0.43
CA ASP A 308 -2.04 13.10 0.31
C ASP A 308 -0.91 13.21 1.35
N ALA A 309 -0.24 14.36 1.41
CA ALA A 309 0.83 14.65 2.38
C ALA A 309 0.30 15.24 3.71
N ASP A 310 -1.02 15.49 3.79
CA ASP A 310 -1.64 16.29 4.87
C ASP A 310 -2.40 15.44 5.91
N CYS A 311 -2.23 14.12 5.92
CA CYS A 311 -2.91 13.24 6.86
C CYS A 311 -1.90 12.46 7.71
N PHE A 312 -1.90 12.79 9.00
CA PHE A 312 -1.13 12.27 10.14
C PHE A 312 0.15 13.05 10.47
N ASP A 313 0.21 13.59 11.69
CA ASP A 313 1.35 14.33 12.26
C ASP A 313 2.70 13.56 12.17
N ASP A 314 2.70 12.25 11.89
CA ASP A 314 3.88 11.37 11.74
C ASP A 314 3.74 10.26 10.65
N GLY A 315 2.74 10.33 9.76
CA GLY A 315 2.42 9.25 8.81
C GLY A 315 2.18 9.75 7.38
N LEU A 316 2.33 8.85 6.40
CA LEU A 316 2.02 9.12 4.99
C LEU A 316 1.24 7.96 4.36
N ASN A 317 0.32 8.30 3.46
CA ASN A 317 -0.40 7.30 2.69
C ASN A 317 0.33 7.02 1.37
N VAL A 318 1.01 5.87 1.29
CA VAL A 318 1.78 5.46 0.11
C VAL A 318 0.90 4.67 -0.84
N CYS A 319 0.90 5.08 -2.11
CA CYS A 319 0.20 4.40 -3.19
C CYS A 319 1.16 3.57 -4.05
N PHE A 320 0.90 2.28 -4.17
CA PHE A 320 1.56 1.39 -5.12
C PHE A 320 0.59 1.07 -6.27
N SER A 321 0.99 1.36 -7.51
CA SER A 321 0.23 1.06 -8.73
C SER A 321 0.98 0.01 -9.56
N ILE A 322 0.37 -1.15 -9.79
CA ILE A 322 0.89 -2.20 -10.66
C ILE A 322 0.04 -2.23 -11.93
N GLU A 323 0.66 -1.97 -13.08
CA GLU A 323 0.01 -1.88 -14.38
C GLU A 323 0.56 -2.95 -15.31
N ASP A 324 -0.30 -3.81 -15.82
CA ASP A 324 0.04 -4.80 -16.84
C ASP A 324 -0.61 -4.45 -18.18
N THR A 325 0.03 -4.83 -19.29
CA THR A 325 -0.54 -4.73 -20.65
C THR A 325 -1.15 -6.06 -21.12
N GLY A 326 -1.66 -6.87 -20.19
CA GLY A 326 -2.15 -8.21 -20.46
C GLY A 326 -3.57 -8.27 -21.03
N CYS A 327 -4.21 -9.44 -20.92
CA CYS A 327 -5.53 -9.68 -21.49
C CYS A 327 -6.67 -8.89 -20.83
N GLY A 328 -6.43 -8.29 -19.66
CA GLY A 328 -7.42 -7.54 -18.89
C GLY A 328 -8.56 -8.41 -18.32
N ILE A 329 -9.34 -7.79 -17.44
CA ILE A 329 -10.44 -8.39 -16.71
C ILE A 329 -11.75 -7.80 -17.24
N ARG A 330 -12.79 -8.63 -17.37
CA ARG A 330 -14.12 -8.16 -17.78
C ARG A 330 -14.77 -7.42 -16.61
N GLU A 331 -15.51 -6.36 -16.88
CA GLU A 331 -16.18 -5.55 -15.85
C GLU A 331 -17.06 -6.38 -14.90
N GLN A 332 -17.74 -7.40 -15.43
CA GLN A 332 -18.58 -8.35 -14.68
C GLN A 332 -17.78 -9.22 -13.70
N ASP A 333 -16.51 -9.48 -14.01
CA ASP A 333 -15.64 -10.37 -13.25
C ASP A 333 -14.89 -9.61 -12.14
N ILE A 334 -14.75 -8.28 -12.26
CA ILE A 334 -13.96 -7.43 -11.33
C ILE A 334 -14.41 -7.58 -9.87
N GLY A 335 -15.72 -7.67 -9.62
CA GLY A 335 -16.25 -7.83 -8.26
C GLY A 335 -15.86 -9.16 -7.61
N ASN A 336 -15.60 -10.18 -8.41
CA ASN A 336 -15.41 -11.56 -7.91
C ASN A 336 -13.92 -11.95 -7.83
N ILE A 337 -12.99 -11.16 -8.40
CA ILE A 337 -11.56 -11.55 -8.44
C ILE A 337 -10.89 -11.64 -7.06
N PHE A 338 -11.49 -11.00 -6.06
CA PHE A 338 -11.03 -11.04 -4.68
C PHE A 338 -11.72 -12.13 -3.86
N GLU A 339 -12.73 -12.81 -4.41
CA GLU A 339 -13.33 -13.97 -3.76
C GLU A 339 -12.32 -15.11 -3.70
N PRO A 340 -12.25 -15.85 -2.59
CA PRO A 340 -11.33 -16.97 -2.45
C PRO A 340 -11.66 -18.05 -3.50
N PHE A 341 -10.62 -18.63 -4.09
CA PHE A 341 -10.71 -19.68 -5.13
C PHE A 341 -11.33 -19.23 -6.45
N TRP A 342 -11.52 -17.93 -6.63
CA TRP A 342 -11.96 -17.41 -7.91
C TRP A 342 -10.82 -17.50 -8.93
N SER A 343 -10.99 -18.37 -9.92
CA SER A 343 -10.16 -18.45 -11.11
C SER A 343 -11.10 -18.73 -12.28
N LYS A 344 -10.90 -18.04 -13.42
CA LYS A 344 -11.56 -18.44 -14.67
C LYS A 344 -11.36 -19.95 -14.81
N ARG A 345 -12.46 -20.72 -14.85
CA ARG A 345 -12.47 -22.17 -15.11
C ARG A 345 -11.74 -22.43 -16.43
N SER A 346 -10.43 -22.57 -16.36
CA SER A 346 -9.54 -22.66 -17.51
C SER A 346 -9.01 -24.07 -17.52
N SER A 347 -9.37 -24.82 -18.54
CA SER A 347 -9.08 -26.22 -18.80
C SER A 347 -7.60 -26.50 -19.13
N SER A 348 -6.67 -25.74 -18.56
CA SER A 348 -5.24 -25.83 -18.85
C SER A 348 -4.44 -26.08 -17.57
N ALA A 349 -3.38 -26.87 -17.69
CA ALA A 349 -2.51 -27.39 -16.63
C ALA A 349 -1.75 -26.32 -15.78
N GLU A 350 -2.13 -25.05 -15.86
CA GLU A 350 -1.57 -23.89 -15.15
C GLU A 350 -2.61 -23.18 -14.27
N ALA A 351 -3.60 -23.93 -13.78
CA ALA A 351 -4.59 -23.43 -12.84
C ALA A 351 -3.88 -22.88 -11.58
N SER A 352 -3.94 -21.56 -11.38
CA SER A 352 -3.55 -20.99 -10.08
C SER A 352 -4.67 -21.25 -9.09
N THR A 353 -4.29 -21.42 -7.83
CA THR A 353 -5.17 -21.67 -6.68
C THR A 353 -6.28 -20.62 -6.48
N GLY A 354 -6.26 -19.48 -7.18
CA GLY A 354 -7.24 -18.40 -7.02
C GLY A 354 -7.13 -17.66 -5.67
N LEU A 355 -6.09 -17.97 -4.87
CA LEU A 355 -5.91 -17.44 -3.52
C LEU A 355 -5.10 -16.14 -3.48
N GLY A 356 -4.28 -15.86 -4.51
CA GLY A 356 -3.30 -14.78 -4.47
C GLY A 356 -3.89 -13.39 -4.26
N LEU A 357 -5.01 -13.06 -4.92
CA LEU A 357 -5.65 -11.74 -4.81
C LEU A 357 -6.44 -11.58 -3.50
N ASN A 358 -7.10 -12.65 -3.04
CA ASN A 358 -7.79 -12.65 -1.75
C ASN A 358 -6.79 -12.42 -0.59
N ILE A 359 -5.63 -13.09 -0.62
CA ILE A 359 -4.54 -12.85 0.34
C ILE A 359 -4.09 -11.39 0.32
N CYS A 360 -3.95 -10.78 -0.86
CA CYS A 360 -3.57 -9.37 -0.97
C CYS A 360 -4.62 -8.45 -0.33
N GLN A 361 -5.91 -8.71 -0.57
CA GLN A 361 -7.00 -7.94 0.04
C GLN A 361 -7.02 -8.08 1.57
N HIS A 362 -6.72 -9.27 2.08
CA HIS A 362 -6.71 -9.49 3.52
C HIS A 362 -5.49 -8.85 4.20
N LEU A 363 -4.30 -8.97 3.59
CA LEU A 363 -3.07 -8.36 4.09
C LEU A 363 -3.13 -6.82 4.02
N ILE A 364 -3.74 -6.24 2.98
CA ILE A 364 -3.88 -4.78 2.87
C ILE A 364 -4.83 -4.24 3.94
N ALA A 365 -5.93 -4.94 4.22
CA ALA A 365 -6.86 -4.58 5.28
C ALA A 365 -6.20 -4.62 6.67
N LEU A 366 -5.36 -5.64 6.92
CA LEU A 366 -4.55 -5.72 8.15
C LEU A 366 -3.57 -4.56 8.30
N LEU A 367 -3.02 -4.06 7.19
CA LEU A 367 -2.14 -2.89 7.18
C LEU A 367 -2.91 -1.56 7.28
N GLY A 368 -4.25 -1.59 7.40
CA GLY A 368 -5.10 -0.40 7.42
C GLY A 368 -5.22 0.29 6.06
N GLY A 369 -4.87 -0.41 4.98
CA GLY A 369 -4.90 0.09 3.61
C GLY A 369 -6.08 -0.40 2.78
N THR A 370 -6.13 0.02 1.53
CA THR A 370 -7.16 -0.39 0.56
C THR A 370 -6.53 -0.86 -0.76
N ILE A 371 -7.22 -1.76 -1.46
CA ILE A 371 -6.85 -2.22 -2.81
C ILE A 371 -8.02 -1.97 -3.76
N SER A 372 -7.72 -1.42 -4.94
CA SER A 372 -8.67 -1.20 -6.02
C SER A 372 -8.10 -1.66 -7.36
N VAL A 373 -8.97 -1.97 -8.31
CA VAL A 373 -8.58 -2.46 -9.64
C VAL A 373 -9.33 -1.69 -10.72
N GLN A 374 -8.62 -1.33 -11.77
CA GLN A 374 -9.16 -0.75 -13.00
C GLN A 374 -8.65 -1.60 -14.15
N SER A 375 -9.55 -2.18 -14.95
CA SER A 375 -9.15 -3.05 -16.05
C SER A 375 -10.15 -3.00 -17.19
N SER A 376 -9.67 -3.27 -18.39
CA SER A 376 -10.49 -3.37 -19.60
C SER A 376 -9.98 -4.52 -20.45
N LEU A 377 -10.90 -5.31 -21.00
CA LEU A 377 -10.55 -6.49 -21.79
C LEU A 377 -9.68 -6.09 -23.00
N GLY A 378 -8.49 -6.68 -23.10
CA GLY A 378 -7.50 -6.42 -24.16
C GLY A 378 -6.58 -5.23 -23.93
N TYR A 379 -6.77 -4.44 -22.87
CA TYR A 379 -5.95 -3.26 -22.55
C TYR A 379 -5.14 -3.42 -21.25
N GLY A 380 -5.22 -4.58 -20.60
CA GLY A 380 -4.52 -4.88 -19.36
C GLY A 380 -5.25 -4.46 -18.09
N SER A 381 -4.54 -4.44 -16.97
CA SER A 381 -5.09 -4.16 -15.65
C SER A 381 -4.18 -3.25 -14.83
N ARG A 382 -4.79 -2.40 -14.00
CA ARG A 382 -4.14 -1.53 -13.03
C ARG A 382 -4.66 -1.87 -11.64
N PHE A 383 -3.77 -2.36 -10.78
CA PHE A 383 -4.04 -2.58 -9.36
C PHE A 383 -3.44 -1.43 -8.56
N LYS A 384 -4.26 -0.74 -7.78
CA LYS A 384 -3.85 0.38 -6.92
C LYS A 384 -4.00 -0.04 -5.45
N LEU A 385 -2.90 0.02 -4.72
CA LEU A 385 -2.81 -0.23 -3.28
C LEU A 385 -2.55 1.10 -2.57
N GLU A 386 -3.30 1.41 -1.54
CA GLU A 386 -3.07 2.57 -0.68
C GLU A 386 -2.81 2.09 0.73
N VAL A 387 -1.65 2.41 1.31
CA VAL A 387 -1.22 1.91 2.61
C VAL A 387 -0.73 3.05 3.50
N PRO A 388 -1.28 3.20 4.72
CA PRO A 388 -0.72 4.11 5.71
C PRO A 388 0.60 3.57 6.23
N LEU A 389 1.69 4.31 6.04
CA LEU A 389 3.03 4.00 6.54
C LEU A 389 3.56 5.15 7.39
N LEU A 390 4.38 4.80 8.38
CA LEU A 390 5.03 5.80 9.24
C LEU A 390 6.38 6.20 8.64
N LEU A 391 6.84 7.40 8.94
CA LEU A 391 8.21 7.80 8.61
C LEU A 391 9.21 6.95 9.40
N GLY A 392 10.19 6.40 8.69
CA GLY A 392 11.27 5.61 9.29
C GLY A 392 12.41 6.47 9.79
N GLU A 393 13.06 6.04 10.87
CA GLU A 393 14.33 6.63 11.29
C GLU A 393 15.44 6.21 10.30
N ALA A 394 16.21 7.20 9.81
CA ALA A 394 17.42 6.94 9.06
C ALA A 394 18.42 6.18 9.95
N ARG A 395 18.98 5.06 9.48
CA ARG A 395 20.03 4.34 10.22
C ARG A 395 21.26 5.23 10.35
N GLU A 396 22.09 5.05 11.38
CA GLU A 396 23.39 5.75 11.49
C GLU A 396 24.28 5.51 10.26
N SER A 397 24.12 4.38 9.57
CA SER A 397 24.72 4.07 8.26
C SER A 397 24.28 5.03 7.13
N ASP A 398 23.11 5.66 7.26
CA ASP A 398 22.58 6.69 6.37
C ASP A 398 22.89 8.13 6.86
N VAL A 399 23.33 8.33 8.11
CA VAL A 399 23.82 9.65 8.55
C VAL A 399 25.17 9.95 7.91
N VAL A 400 26.00 8.91 7.68
CA VAL A 400 27.22 9.01 6.86
C VAL A 400 26.88 9.37 5.40
N SER A 401 25.70 8.99 4.89
CA SER A 401 25.26 9.34 3.52
C SER A 401 24.65 10.74 3.39
N LYS A 402 24.44 11.46 4.49
CA LYS A 402 24.02 12.87 4.49
C LYS A 402 25.19 13.85 4.72
N GLU A 403 26.27 13.39 5.33
CA GLU A 403 27.51 14.17 5.51
C GLU A 403 28.57 13.93 4.42
N MET A 404 28.56 12.77 3.75
CA MET A 404 29.26 12.64 2.48
C MET A 404 28.42 13.36 1.42
N GLY A 405 28.97 14.46 0.89
CA GLY A 405 28.52 15.05 -0.37
C GLY A 405 28.59 14.05 -1.52
N GLU A 406 28.60 14.54 -2.77
CA GLU A 406 28.69 13.69 -3.98
C GLU A 406 29.52 12.41 -3.77
N LEU A 407 28.89 11.25 -4.00
CA LEU A 407 29.55 9.94 -3.90
C LEU A 407 30.94 10.00 -4.55
N PRO A 408 32.00 9.52 -3.88
CA PRO A 408 33.36 9.62 -4.39
C PRO A 408 33.45 9.01 -5.78
N ARG A 409 33.90 9.81 -6.75
CA ARG A 409 33.99 9.38 -8.15
C ARG A 409 35.21 8.49 -8.42
N ALA A 410 36.19 8.49 -7.52
CA ALA A 410 37.40 7.70 -7.63
C ALA A 410 37.99 7.35 -6.25
N PHE A 411 38.60 6.18 -6.16
CA PHE A 411 39.29 5.64 -4.99
C PHE A 411 40.74 5.35 -5.35
N LYS A 412 41.63 5.33 -4.36
CA LYS A 412 43.00 4.84 -4.50
C LYS A 412 43.18 3.61 -3.61
N GLY A 413 43.75 2.55 -4.19
CA GLY A 413 44.03 1.33 -3.46
C GLY A 413 44.19 0.12 -4.38
N ARG A 414 44.72 -0.96 -3.82
CA ARG A 414 44.82 -2.28 -4.44
C ARG A 414 43.71 -3.16 -3.92
N VAL A 415 42.86 -3.62 -4.82
CA VAL A 415 41.74 -4.50 -4.49
C VAL A 415 41.96 -5.87 -5.12
N MET A 416 41.76 -6.92 -4.33
CA MET A 416 41.70 -8.29 -4.85
C MET A 416 40.23 -8.68 -5.06
N LEU A 417 39.87 -9.06 -6.28
CA LEU A 417 38.54 -9.58 -6.61
C LEU A 417 38.62 -11.10 -6.81
N VAL A 418 37.82 -11.85 -6.07
CA VAL A 418 37.82 -13.32 -6.10
C VAL A 418 36.43 -13.83 -6.48
N ASP A 419 36.35 -14.58 -7.58
CA ASP A 419 35.12 -15.16 -8.13
C ASP A 419 35.50 -16.34 -9.04
N ASP A 420 34.77 -17.45 -8.99
CA ASP A 420 35.06 -18.65 -9.79
C ASP A 420 34.61 -18.51 -11.26
N ASN A 421 33.81 -17.49 -11.56
CA ASN A 421 33.35 -17.18 -12.91
C ASN A 421 34.20 -16.10 -13.57
N GLN A 422 34.91 -16.47 -14.64
CA GLN A 422 35.75 -15.56 -15.42
C GLN A 422 35.02 -14.32 -15.96
N THR A 423 33.72 -14.43 -16.25
CA THR A 423 32.92 -13.30 -16.73
C THR A 423 32.69 -12.27 -15.61
N ASN A 424 32.47 -12.74 -14.38
CA ASN A 424 32.30 -11.88 -13.21
C ASN A 424 33.62 -11.21 -12.83
N LEU A 425 34.74 -11.94 -12.90
CA LEU A 425 36.07 -11.38 -12.72
C LEU A 425 36.36 -10.26 -13.72
N LEU A 426 36.09 -10.49 -15.01
CA LEU A 426 36.30 -9.49 -16.05
C LEU A 426 35.42 -8.25 -15.84
N LEU A 427 34.13 -8.43 -15.59
CA LEU A 427 33.19 -7.33 -15.41
C LEU A 427 33.48 -6.55 -14.12
N GLY A 428 33.67 -7.24 -13.00
CA GLY A 428 34.00 -6.64 -11.71
C GLY A 428 35.32 -5.88 -11.76
N LYS A 429 36.34 -6.44 -12.42
CA LYS A 429 37.61 -5.76 -12.68
C LYS A 429 37.40 -4.46 -13.46
N MET A 430 36.66 -4.49 -14.56
CA MET A 430 36.38 -3.29 -15.35
C MET A 430 35.64 -2.21 -14.54
N ILE A 431 34.72 -2.60 -13.66
CA ILE A 431 33.96 -1.65 -12.80
C ILE A 431 34.90 -1.02 -11.76
N LEU A 432 35.69 -1.83 -11.06
CA LEU A 432 36.61 -1.38 -10.02
C LEU A 432 37.78 -0.55 -10.59
N GLU A 433 38.32 -0.92 -11.75
CA GLU A 433 39.36 -0.15 -12.44
C GLU A 433 38.82 1.22 -12.92
N LYS A 434 37.56 1.29 -13.38
CA LYS A 434 36.88 2.56 -13.68
C LYS A 434 36.72 3.48 -12.46
N LEU A 435 36.74 2.90 -11.25
CA LEU A 435 36.73 3.64 -9.99
C LEU A 435 38.15 4.02 -9.51
N GLY A 436 39.18 3.78 -10.32
CA GLY A 436 40.57 4.19 -10.03
C GLY A 436 41.40 3.18 -9.23
N LEU A 437 40.87 1.97 -9.02
CA LEU A 437 41.51 0.93 -8.21
C LEU A 437 42.45 0.05 -9.05
N LEU A 438 43.54 -0.41 -8.43
CA LEU A 438 44.41 -1.44 -9.00
C LEU A 438 43.84 -2.80 -8.63
N VAL A 439 43.29 -3.52 -9.61
CA VAL A 439 42.55 -4.76 -9.36
C VAL A 439 43.36 -5.98 -9.79
N LEU A 440 43.61 -6.89 -8.84
CA LEU A 440 44.07 -8.24 -9.14
C LEU A 440 42.91 -9.21 -8.97
N THR A 441 42.84 -10.22 -9.84
CA THR A 441 41.77 -11.20 -9.84
C THR A 441 42.32 -12.57 -9.44
N ALA A 442 41.56 -13.32 -8.64
CA ALA A 442 41.81 -14.72 -8.35
C ALA A 442 40.55 -15.54 -8.70
N SER A 443 40.74 -16.72 -9.29
CA SER A 443 39.65 -17.58 -9.76
C SER A 443 39.29 -18.68 -8.76
N THR A 444 40.09 -18.89 -7.71
CA THR A 444 39.80 -19.84 -6.63
C THR A 444 40.20 -19.30 -5.26
N GLY A 445 39.69 -19.92 -4.20
CA GLY A 445 40.05 -19.58 -2.82
C GLY A 445 41.54 -19.80 -2.54
N GLU A 446 42.14 -20.87 -3.04
CA GLU A 446 43.57 -21.19 -2.90
C GLU A 446 44.46 -20.12 -3.55
N GLU A 447 44.14 -19.75 -4.79
CA GLU A 447 44.85 -18.70 -5.53
C GLU A 447 44.77 -17.35 -4.79
N SER A 448 43.62 -17.05 -4.20
CA SER A 448 43.44 -15.82 -3.42
C SER A 448 44.33 -15.77 -2.16
N VAL A 449 44.51 -16.91 -1.48
CA VAL A 449 45.39 -17.01 -0.31
C VAL A 449 46.85 -16.84 -0.73
N GLU A 450 47.29 -17.55 -1.77
CA GLU A 450 48.67 -17.47 -2.31
C GLU A 450 49.03 -16.06 -2.78
N ILE A 451 48.14 -15.43 -3.55
CA ILE A 451 48.33 -14.04 -4.01
C ILE A 451 48.40 -13.08 -2.82
N SER A 452 47.56 -13.30 -1.80
CA SER A 452 47.60 -12.49 -0.59
C SER A 452 48.96 -12.63 0.10
N GLU A 453 49.55 -13.81 0.23
CA GLU A 453 50.82 -14.00 0.94
C GLU A 453 51.97 -13.14 0.37
N HIS A 454 51.96 -12.93 -0.95
CA HIS A 454 53.02 -12.22 -1.66
C HIS A 454 52.73 -10.73 -1.93
N LEU A 455 51.47 -10.30 -1.86
CA LEU A 455 51.05 -8.93 -2.15
C LEU A 455 50.14 -8.37 -1.06
N ASN A 456 50.33 -7.10 -0.74
CA ASN A 456 49.43 -6.38 0.17
C ASN A 456 48.29 -5.74 -0.62
N PHE A 457 47.09 -5.86 -0.07
CA PHE A 457 45.85 -5.29 -0.59
C PHE A 457 45.24 -4.36 0.45
N ASP A 458 44.46 -3.40 -0.03
CA ASP A 458 43.71 -2.47 0.81
C ASP A 458 42.26 -2.96 1.02
N LEU A 459 41.77 -3.84 0.15
CA LEU A 459 40.47 -4.51 0.27
C LEU A 459 40.45 -5.83 -0.52
N VAL A 460 39.73 -6.83 0.00
CA VAL A 460 39.44 -8.08 -0.73
C VAL A 460 37.93 -8.23 -0.88
N LEU A 461 37.46 -8.34 -2.13
CA LEU A 461 36.09 -8.71 -2.47
C LEU A 461 36.04 -10.20 -2.78
N MET A 462 35.40 -10.98 -1.92
CA MET A 462 35.48 -12.44 -1.92
C MET A 462 34.13 -13.08 -2.18
N ASP A 463 33.99 -13.85 -3.26
CA ASP A 463 32.83 -14.72 -3.45
C ASP A 463 32.78 -15.82 -2.37
N ILE A 464 31.60 -16.10 -1.85
CA ILE A 464 31.39 -17.11 -0.82
C ILE A 464 31.34 -18.52 -1.44
N SER A 465 30.68 -18.67 -2.57
CA SER A 465 30.36 -19.97 -3.16
C SER A 465 31.32 -20.30 -4.30
N MET A 466 32.49 -20.85 -3.95
CA MET A 466 33.51 -21.28 -4.90
C MET A 466 33.85 -22.77 -4.73
N PRO A 467 34.22 -23.49 -5.80
CA PRO A 467 34.72 -24.86 -5.73
C PRO A 467 36.13 -24.90 -5.11
N GLY A 468 36.42 -25.96 -4.35
CA GLY A 468 37.67 -26.10 -3.59
C GLY A 468 37.54 -25.54 -2.18
N ILE A 469 38.48 -24.70 -1.75
CA ILE A 469 38.37 -23.92 -0.52
C ILE A 469 37.26 -22.88 -0.67
N SER A 470 36.31 -22.88 0.26
CA SER A 470 35.20 -21.92 0.26
C SER A 470 35.70 -20.49 0.54
N GLY A 471 34.95 -19.47 0.09
CA GLY A 471 35.32 -18.08 0.35
C GLY A 471 35.43 -17.73 1.84
N ILE A 472 34.69 -18.46 2.70
CA ILE A 472 34.76 -18.33 4.16
C ILE A 472 36.09 -18.84 4.68
N GLU A 473 36.51 -20.03 4.25
CA GLU A 473 37.80 -20.62 4.64
C GLU A 473 38.98 -19.79 4.12
N ALA A 474 38.89 -19.29 2.88
CA ALA A 474 39.89 -18.39 2.31
C ALA A 474 39.99 -17.07 3.11
N ALA A 475 38.87 -16.46 3.49
CA ALA A 475 38.84 -15.27 4.32
C ALA A 475 39.48 -15.51 5.71
N GLN A 476 39.23 -16.66 6.33
CA GLN A 476 39.86 -17.04 7.60
C GLN A 476 41.39 -17.16 7.46
N LEU A 477 41.87 -17.78 6.39
CA LEU A 477 43.31 -17.92 6.11
C LEU A 477 43.97 -16.55 5.85
N ILE A 478 43.34 -15.66 5.09
CA ILE A 478 43.82 -14.30 4.85
C ILE A 478 43.88 -13.50 6.17
N ASN A 479 42.90 -13.68 7.05
CA ASN A 479 42.81 -13.00 8.35
C ASN A 479 43.86 -13.46 9.37
N LEU A 480 44.53 -14.61 9.17
CA LEU A 480 45.61 -15.08 10.05
C LEU A 480 46.93 -14.33 9.84
N ARG A 481 47.01 -13.45 8.84
CA ARG A 481 48.20 -12.64 8.55
C ARG A 481 48.42 -11.57 9.61
N LYS A 482 49.66 -11.09 9.70
CA LYS A 482 50.07 -10.07 10.68
C LYS A 482 49.35 -8.72 10.47
N ASP A 483 48.99 -8.41 9.24
CA ASP A 483 48.26 -7.20 8.84
C ASP A 483 47.29 -7.56 7.69
N PRO A 484 46.13 -8.14 8.00
CA PRO A 484 45.22 -8.65 6.98
C PRO A 484 44.37 -7.52 6.38
N PRO A 485 44.15 -7.51 5.05
CA PRO A 485 43.22 -6.57 4.44
C PRO A 485 41.78 -6.83 4.93
N PRO A 486 40.90 -5.82 4.96
CA PRO A 486 39.48 -6.06 5.15
C PRO A 486 38.95 -6.98 4.04
N VAL A 487 38.20 -8.00 4.42
CA VAL A 487 37.55 -8.94 3.49
C VAL A 487 36.05 -8.69 3.50
N VAL A 488 35.49 -8.35 2.34
CA VAL A 488 34.07 -8.11 2.11
C VAL A 488 33.50 -9.25 1.29
N ALA A 489 32.43 -9.86 1.78
CA ALA A 489 31.78 -10.97 1.12
C ALA A 489 30.97 -10.52 -0.09
N VAL A 490 31.05 -11.22 -1.21
CA VAL A 490 30.18 -10.99 -2.38
C VAL A 490 29.27 -12.21 -2.53
N THR A 491 27.96 -12.05 -2.31
CA THR A 491 27.02 -13.19 -2.18
C THR A 491 25.73 -13.01 -2.97
N ALA A 492 25.16 -14.12 -3.47
CA ALA A 492 23.83 -14.13 -4.06
C ALA A 492 22.70 -14.07 -3.01
N HIS A 493 22.99 -14.33 -1.73
CA HIS A 493 22.00 -14.39 -0.65
C HIS A 493 22.35 -13.38 0.47
N ALA A 494 21.65 -12.24 0.49
CA ALA A 494 21.78 -11.23 1.53
C ALA A 494 20.48 -11.17 2.35
N GLY A 495 20.48 -11.82 3.52
CA GLY A 495 19.41 -11.75 4.52
C GLY A 495 19.99 -11.40 5.89
N SER A 496 19.19 -10.75 6.76
CA SER A 496 19.62 -10.23 8.06
C SER A 496 20.24 -11.28 9.01
N GLU A 497 19.80 -12.54 8.91
CA GLU A 497 20.39 -13.65 9.68
C GLU A 497 21.75 -14.11 9.14
N LEU A 498 21.94 -14.11 7.82
CA LEU A 498 23.20 -14.46 7.16
C LEU A 498 24.28 -13.39 7.37
N THR A 499 23.89 -12.11 7.49
CA THR A 499 24.80 -10.98 7.76
C THR A 499 25.57 -11.17 9.07
N ASN A 500 24.89 -11.56 10.16
CA ASN A 500 25.56 -11.80 11.44
C ASN A 500 26.51 -13.01 11.38
N GLN A 501 26.17 -14.00 10.56
CA GLN A 501 26.99 -15.18 10.38
C GLN A 501 28.31 -14.85 9.68
N TYR A 502 28.29 -14.05 8.60
CA TYR A 502 29.50 -13.65 7.88
C TYR A 502 30.42 -12.76 8.72
N LEU A 503 29.86 -11.80 9.49
CA LEU A 503 30.65 -10.96 10.39
C LEU A 503 31.35 -11.77 11.48
N SER A 504 30.69 -12.80 12.04
CA SER A 504 31.30 -13.68 13.04
C SER A 504 32.40 -14.59 12.48
N GLN A 505 32.50 -14.71 11.15
CA GLN A 505 33.46 -15.58 10.45
C GLN A 505 34.67 -14.82 9.87
N GLY A 506 34.80 -13.52 10.17
CA GLY A 506 35.97 -12.73 9.80
C GLY A 506 35.76 -11.79 8.61
N PHE A 507 34.55 -11.69 8.06
CA PHE A 507 34.20 -10.66 7.08
C PHE A 507 33.95 -9.32 7.77
N LYS A 508 34.25 -8.24 7.07
CA LYS A 508 34.07 -6.86 7.54
C LYS A 508 32.87 -6.15 6.91
N GLY A 509 32.34 -6.70 5.81
CA GLY A 509 31.16 -6.20 5.11
C GLY A 509 30.63 -7.24 4.12
N TYR A 510 29.56 -6.90 3.40
CA TYR A 510 29.00 -7.76 2.35
C TYR A 510 28.39 -6.94 1.20
N LEU A 511 28.39 -7.53 0.01
CA LEU A 511 27.80 -7.01 -1.22
C LEU A 511 26.93 -8.07 -1.87
N LYS A 512 25.73 -7.69 -2.32
CA LYS A 512 24.80 -8.60 -3.00
C LYS A 512 25.15 -8.72 -4.49
N LYS A 513 25.05 -9.92 -5.06
CA LYS A 513 25.07 -10.15 -6.50
C LYS A 513 23.66 -10.01 -7.08
N PRO A 514 23.45 -9.33 -8.23
CA PRO A 514 24.44 -8.59 -9.01
C PRO A 514 24.91 -7.31 -8.28
N LEU A 515 26.19 -6.95 -8.44
CA LEU A 515 26.81 -5.80 -7.78
C LEU A 515 26.12 -4.49 -8.22
N ASP A 516 25.33 -3.90 -7.34
CA ASP A 516 24.81 -2.54 -7.55
C ASP A 516 25.95 -1.52 -7.44
N ARG A 517 26.00 -0.58 -8.38
CA ARG A 517 27.09 0.40 -8.47
C ARG A 517 27.15 1.30 -7.24
N ASN A 518 26.01 1.71 -6.70
CA ASN A 518 25.97 2.63 -5.57
C ASN A 518 26.28 1.91 -4.26
N GLU A 519 25.82 0.67 -4.09
CA GLU A 519 26.23 -0.18 -2.96
C GLU A 519 27.74 -0.47 -2.99
N LEU A 520 28.29 -0.80 -4.14
CA LEU A 520 29.73 -1.01 -4.29
C LEU A 520 30.53 0.25 -3.92
N ILE A 521 30.14 1.43 -4.43
CA ILE A 521 30.85 2.69 -4.11
C ILE A 521 30.75 3.00 -2.61
N ARG A 522 29.60 2.77 -1.98
CA ARG A 522 29.42 2.96 -0.53
C ARG A 522 30.32 2.03 0.27
N GLU A 523 30.38 0.75 -0.10
CA GLU A 523 31.22 -0.21 0.60
C GLU A 523 32.71 0.10 0.40
N LEU A 524 33.14 0.49 -0.81
CA LEU A 524 34.52 0.91 -1.07
C LEU A 524 34.92 2.14 -0.24
N ALA A 525 34.00 3.07 -0.03
CA ALA A 525 34.24 4.29 0.76
C ALA A 525 34.49 4.04 2.25
N LEU A 526 34.07 2.87 2.78
CA LEU A 526 34.34 2.49 4.17
C LEU A 526 35.78 2.05 4.39
N TRP A 527 36.42 1.49 3.36
CA TRP A 527 37.69 0.79 3.47
C TRP A 527 38.85 1.46 2.74
N LEU A 528 38.57 2.24 1.70
CA LEU A 528 39.58 2.79 0.80
C LEU A 528 39.69 4.31 0.94
N GLU A 529 40.91 4.82 0.76
CA GLU A 529 41.14 6.26 0.76
C GLU A 529 40.47 6.89 -0.47
N HIS A 530 39.66 7.90 -0.18
CA HIS A 530 39.13 8.79 -1.19
C HIS A 530 40.28 9.53 -1.86
N ALA A 531 40.37 9.43 -3.18
CA ALA A 531 41.19 10.35 -3.92
C ALA A 531 40.54 11.73 -3.80
N GLY A 532 41.00 12.56 -2.83
CA GLY A 532 40.62 13.97 -2.78
C GLY A 532 40.82 14.62 -4.15
N GLU A 533 40.05 15.68 -4.42
CA GLU A 533 39.75 16.34 -5.71
C GLU A 533 40.90 16.66 -6.69
N ASN A 534 42.12 16.16 -6.53
CA ASN A 534 43.19 16.32 -7.51
C ASN A 534 43.89 15.00 -7.88
N ALA A 535 43.89 14.79 -9.21
CA ALA A 535 44.78 13.96 -10.05
C ALA A 535 44.42 12.45 -10.12
N LEU A 536 43.98 11.87 -11.25
CA LEU A 536 44.22 12.18 -12.69
C LEU A 536 42.99 11.86 -13.57
N PRO A 537 42.89 12.44 -14.79
CA PRO A 537 41.65 12.53 -15.55
C PRO A 537 41.23 11.16 -16.10
N VAL A 538 40.06 10.71 -15.68
CA VAL A 538 39.19 9.93 -16.56
C VAL A 538 39.00 10.79 -17.81
N VAL A 539 39.34 10.24 -18.97
CA VAL A 539 38.99 10.83 -20.26
C VAL A 539 37.48 11.03 -20.24
N GLU A 540 37.02 12.27 -20.04
CA GLU A 540 35.62 12.62 -20.23
C GLU A 540 35.25 12.14 -21.64
N PRO A 541 34.19 11.35 -21.83
CA PRO A 541 33.54 11.35 -23.12
C PRO A 541 33.11 12.81 -23.33
N SER A 542 33.78 13.47 -24.27
CA SER A 542 33.45 14.83 -24.66
C SER A 542 31.94 14.88 -24.92
N ASN A 543 31.24 15.67 -24.10
CA ASN A 543 29.85 16.04 -24.35
C ASN A 543 29.74 17.02 -25.54
N LYS A 544 30.84 17.31 -26.24
CA LYS A 544 30.84 18.05 -27.50
C LYS A 544 30.55 17.11 -28.66
N PRO A 545 29.75 17.53 -29.65
CA PRO A 545 29.54 16.74 -30.85
C PRO A 545 30.89 16.31 -31.43
N GLN A 546 31.01 15.03 -31.75
CA GLN A 546 32.22 14.42 -32.31
C GLN A 546 32.65 15.13 -33.60
N PHE A 547 31.66 15.66 -34.33
CA PHE A 547 31.79 16.48 -35.52
C PHE A 547 30.54 17.36 -35.69
N ASP A 548 30.69 18.66 -35.87
CA ASP A 548 29.56 19.56 -36.15
C ASP A 548 29.45 19.88 -37.65
N ALA A 549 28.60 19.14 -38.35
CA ALA A 549 28.32 19.33 -39.78
C ALA A 549 27.78 20.74 -40.11
N ARG A 550 27.21 21.47 -39.14
CA ARG A 550 26.70 22.84 -39.35
C ARG A 550 27.83 23.84 -39.59
N THR A 551 28.99 23.62 -38.97
CA THR A 551 30.16 24.49 -39.16
C THR A 551 30.67 24.39 -40.61
N ILE A 552 30.59 23.20 -41.22
CA ILE A 552 30.95 23.01 -42.62
C ILE A 552 29.94 23.67 -43.57
N VAL A 553 28.64 23.57 -43.29
CA VAL A 553 27.61 24.27 -44.08
C VAL A 553 27.87 25.78 -44.09
N VAL A 554 28.17 26.37 -42.93
CA VAL A 554 28.50 27.80 -42.83
C VAL A 554 29.79 28.15 -43.57
N LEU A 555 30.80 27.28 -43.54
CA LEU A 555 32.03 27.49 -44.32
C LEU A 555 31.77 27.42 -45.82
N VAL A 556 31.05 26.41 -46.31
CA VAL A 556 30.71 26.26 -47.73
C VAL A 556 29.92 27.47 -48.23
N GLU A 557 28.98 27.99 -47.44
CA GLU A 557 28.23 29.21 -47.76
C GLU A 557 29.12 30.47 -47.84
N GLN A 558 30.21 30.54 -47.06
CA GLN A 558 31.09 31.71 -46.98
C GLN A 558 32.19 31.73 -48.04
N ILE A 559 32.78 30.57 -48.38
CA ILE A 559 33.92 30.50 -49.32
C ILE A 559 33.56 29.91 -50.69
N GLY A 560 32.38 29.29 -50.82
CA GLY A 560 31.91 28.61 -52.03
C GLY A 560 32.46 27.18 -52.16
N GLU A 561 31.70 26.29 -52.81
CA GLU A 561 32.00 24.85 -52.90
C GLU A 561 33.38 24.54 -53.52
N GLU A 562 33.78 25.25 -54.58
CA GLU A 562 35.05 25.00 -55.27
C GLU A 562 36.27 25.34 -54.38
N ASN A 563 36.18 26.42 -53.59
CA ASN A 563 37.23 26.77 -52.63
C ASN A 563 37.20 25.89 -51.40
N PHE A 564 36.01 25.44 -50.96
CA PHE A 564 35.88 24.49 -49.87
C PHE A 564 36.55 23.15 -50.20
N GLU A 565 36.36 22.63 -51.40
CA GLU A 565 37.01 21.39 -51.86
C GLU A 565 38.54 21.49 -51.84
N ARG A 566 39.08 22.64 -52.26
CA ARG A 566 40.52 22.91 -52.18
C ARG A 566 41.02 23.02 -50.74
N CYS A 567 40.28 23.73 -49.87
CA CYS A 567 40.60 23.85 -48.45
C CYS A 567 40.49 22.52 -47.71
N ARG A 568 39.51 21.66 -48.08
CA ARG A 568 39.33 20.32 -47.53
C ARG A 568 40.50 19.41 -47.87
N ALA A 569 40.95 19.40 -49.13
CA ALA A 569 42.11 18.61 -49.54
C ALA A 569 43.38 19.04 -48.78
N MET A 570 43.63 20.35 -48.68
CA MET A 570 44.77 20.88 -47.92
C MET A 570 44.68 20.55 -46.42
N PHE A 571 43.49 20.67 -45.82
CA PHE A 571 43.27 20.33 -44.42
C PHE A 571 43.52 18.85 -44.11
N LEU A 572 43.04 17.93 -44.97
CA LEU A 572 43.24 16.50 -44.79
C LEU A 572 44.71 16.10 -44.90
N GLU A 573 45.46 16.69 -45.82
CA GLU A 573 46.89 16.45 -45.99
C GLU A 573 47.69 17.04 -44.80
N GLU A 574 47.42 18.29 -44.43
CA GLU A 574 48.08 18.96 -43.31
C GLU A 574 47.81 18.26 -41.96
N THR A 575 46.56 17.82 -41.71
CA THR A 575 46.18 17.10 -40.49
C THR A 575 46.95 15.79 -40.37
N LYS A 576 47.12 15.06 -41.48
CA LYS A 576 47.85 13.79 -41.50
C LYS A 576 49.35 13.99 -41.27
N GLU A 577 49.96 14.97 -41.93
CA GLU A 577 51.38 15.30 -41.73
C GLU A 577 51.66 15.75 -40.30
N ARG A 578 50.82 16.64 -39.76
CA ARG A 578 50.99 17.16 -38.39
C ARG A 578 50.77 16.10 -37.33
N MET A 579 49.83 15.16 -37.52
CA MET A 579 49.69 14.01 -36.62
C MET A 579 50.95 13.15 -36.59
N ALA A 580 51.56 12.90 -37.75
CA ALA A 580 52.82 12.17 -37.81
C ALA A 580 53.95 12.91 -37.07
N CYS A 581 54.03 14.24 -37.22
CA CYS A 581 54.98 15.07 -36.47
C CYS A 581 54.72 15.07 -34.97
N LEU A 582 53.44 15.09 -34.55
CA LEU A 582 53.01 15.04 -33.15
C LEU A 582 53.40 13.70 -32.50
N PHE A 583 53.19 12.57 -33.18
CA PHE A 583 53.67 11.27 -32.70
C PHE A 583 55.19 11.15 -32.70
N ALA A 584 55.88 11.70 -33.72
CA ALA A 584 57.34 11.70 -33.75
C ALA A 584 57.94 12.51 -32.58
N ALA A 585 57.34 13.66 -32.24
CA ALA A 585 57.72 14.45 -31.08
C ALA A 585 57.49 13.68 -29.77
N TRP A 586 56.36 12.96 -29.67
CA TRP A 586 56.05 12.11 -28.52
C TRP A 586 57.08 10.98 -28.32
N VAL A 587 57.40 10.23 -29.38
CA VAL A 587 58.38 9.12 -29.32
C VAL A 587 59.78 9.62 -28.96
N ARG A 588 60.16 10.79 -29.47
CA ARG A 588 61.44 11.45 -29.14
C ARG A 588 61.44 12.12 -27.76
N ARG A 589 60.30 12.11 -27.05
CA ARG A 589 60.07 12.80 -25.78
C ARG A 589 60.37 14.30 -25.84
N ASP A 590 60.19 14.91 -27.00
CA ASP A 590 60.34 16.35 -27.20
C ASP A 590 59.02 17.06 -26.90
N LEU A 591 58.84 17.44 -25.63
CA LEU A 591 57.60 18.05 -25.14
C LEU A 591 57.39 19.48 -25.65
N VAL A 592 58.46 20.16 -26.09
CA VAL A 592 58.38 21.50 -26.69
C VAL A 592 57.82 21.41 -28.10
N ALA A 593 58.34 20.47 -28.91
CA ALA A 593 57.78 20.18 -30.22
C ALA A 593 56.34 19.68 -30.11
N LEU A 594 56.04 18.80 -29.15
CA LEU A 594 54.71 18.25 -28.92
C LEU A 594 53.67 19.33 -28.61
N THR A 595 54.02 20.28 -27.74
CA THR A 595 53.19 21.44 -27.41
C THR A 595 52.86 22.27 -28.65
N ARG A 596 53.87 22.55 -29.49
CA ARG A 596 53.72 23.40 -30.67
C ARG A 596 52.81 22.75 -31.72
N GLU A 597 53.01 21.47 -31.99
CA GLU A 597 52.19 20.74 -32.97
C GLU A 597 50.75 20.61 -32.47
N ALA A 598 50.54 20.31 -31.17
CA ALA A 598 49.21 20.21 -30.58
C ALA A 598 48.44 21.55 -30.63
N HIS A 599 49.12 22.67 -30.34
CA HIS A 599 48.52 24.00 -30.41
C HIS A 599 48.04 24.34 -31.83
N THR A 600 48.94 24.19 -32.81
CA THR A 600 48.69 24.55 -34.21
C THR A 600 47.55 23.71 -34.79
N MET A 601 47.58 22.41 -34.52
CA MET A 601 46.58 21.49 -35.02
C MET A 601 45.20 21.71 -34.37
N SER A 602 45.15 22.04 -33.08
CA SER A 602 43.87 22.27 -32.37
C SER A 602 43.05 23.42 -32.97
N SER A 603 43.72 24.44 -33.52
CA SER A 603 43.07 25.60 -34.14
C SER A 603 42.53 25.28 -35.53
N SER A 604 43.31 24.55 -36.33
CA SER A 604 42.91 24.09 -37.66
C SER A 604 41.73 23.12 -37.58
N VAL A 605 41.81 22.13 -36.68
CA VAL A 605 40.79 21.11 -36.45
C VAL A 605 39.46 21.71 -35.96
N ALA A 606 39.51 22.68 -35.04
CA ALA A 606 38.30 23.37 -34.57
C ALA A 606 37.63 24.16 -35.70
N SER A 607 38.42 24.75 -36.60
CA SER A 607 37.89 25.51 -37.73
C SER A 607 37.11 24.64 -38.71
N PHE A 608 37.41 23.34 -38.80
CA PHE A 608 36.68 22.36 -39.62
C PHE A 608 35.63 21.55 -38.85
N GLY A 609 35.22 22.02 -37.66
CA GLY A 609 34.13 21.39 -36.88
C GLY A 609 34.54 20.16 -36.07
N GLY A 610 35.83 19.89 -35.90
CA GLY A 610 36.36 18.76 -35.12
C GLY A 610 36.51 19.06 -33.62
N ASP A 611 35.41 19.36 -32.95
CA ASP A 611 35.45 19.90 -31.58
C ASP A 611 36.03 18.94 -30.53
N ASP A 612 35.80 17.63 -30.66
CA ASP A 612 36.38 16.61 -29.77
C ASP A 612 37.90 16.51 -29.96
N LEU A 613 38.37 16.39 -31.21
CA LEU A 613 39.80 16.30 -31.51
C LEU A 613 40.55 17.59 -31.13
N ALA A 614 39.96 18.77 -31.39
CA ALA A 614 40.53 20.05 -30.98
C ALA A 614 40.66 20.16 -29.45
N TRP A 615 39.67 19.68 -28.71
CA TRP A 615 39.73 19.67 -27.25
C TRP A 615 40.84 18.75 -26.74
N ARG A 616 40.98 17.54 -27.29
CA ARG A 616 42.06 16.60 -26.93
C ARG A 616 43.44 17.17 -27.20
N LEU A 617 43.63 17.82 -28.36
CA LEU A 617 44.88 18.48 -28.71
C LEU A 617 45.23 19.62 -27.74
N ARG A 618 44.26 20.42 -27.30
CA ARG A 618 44.50 21.47 -26.28
C ARG A 618 44.87 20.90 -24.91
N LYS A 619 44.32 19.73 -24.55
CA LYS A 619 44.71 19.03 -23.32
C LYS A 619 46.14 18.50 -23.40
N ILE A 620 46.54 17.94 -24.56
CA ILE A 620 47.93 17.54 -24.80
C ILE A 620 48.87 18.75 -24.74
N GLU A 621 48.50 19.87 -25.37
CA GLU A 621 49.28 21.12 -25.32
C GLU A 621 49.49 21.59 -23.86
N ALA A 622 48.41 21.68 -23.09
CA ALA A 622 48.45 22.15 -21.70
C ALA A 622 49.29 21.21 -20.81
N ALA A 623 49.06 19.90 -20.92
CA ALA A 623 49.80 18.89 -20.14
C ALA A 623 51.29 18.83 -20.54
N SER A 624 51.61 19.04 -21.83
CA SER A 624 52.99 19.09 -22.31
C SER A 624 53.73 20.33 -21.82
N ARG A 625 53.08 21.50 -21.79
CA ARG A 625 53.64 22.72 -21.17
C ARG A 625 53.88 22.57 -19.68
N ALA A 626 52.97 21.88 -18.99
CA ALA A 626 53.07 21.60 -17.57
C ALA A 626 54.06 20.47 -17.25
N ASN A 627 54.71 19.87 -18.26
CA ASN A 627 55.60 18.72 -18.13
C ASN A 627 54.94 17.48 -17.47
N HIS A 628 53.61 17.38 -17.55
CA HIS A 628 52.82 16.35 -16.89
C HIS A 628 52.68 15.10 -17.77
N ILE A 629 53.76 14.32 -17.88
CA ILE A 629 53.87 13.15 -18.77
C ILE A 629 52.71 12.14 -18.63
N PRO A 630 52.23 11.76 -17.42
CA PRO A 630 51.10 10.83 -17.30
C PRO A 630 49.80 11.27 -17.98
N GLU A 631 49.53 12.57 -18.00
CA GLU A 631 48.32 13.14 -18.59
C GLU A 631 48.46 13.23 -20.11
N VAL A 632 49.65 13.56 -20.59
CA VAL A 632 49.99 13.47 -22.02
C VAL A 632 49.81 12.03 -22.53
N ILE A 633 50.26 11.01 -21.78
CA ILE A 633 50.07 9.59 -22.15
C ILE A 633 48.59 9.27 -22.30
N SER A 634 47.75 9.74 -21.38
CA SER A 634 46.31 9.48 -21.38
C SER A 634 45.66 9.95 -22.67
N TYR A 635 45.91 11.21 -23.06
CA TYR A 635 45.32 11.78 -24.26
C TYR A 635 45.97 11.30 -25.56
N MET A 636 47.26 10.91 -25.52
CA MET A 636 47.96 10.34 -26.68
C MET A 636 47.49 8.92 -27.04
N LYS A 637 46.87 8.16 -26.12
CA LYS A 637 46.36 6.81 -26.42
C LYS A 637 45.17 6.81 -27.38
N ASP A 638 44.29 7.80 -27.27
CA ASP A 638 43.01 7.81 -27.99
C ASP A 638 42.98 8.80 -29.17
N ILE A 639 44.03 9.62 -29.33
CA ILE A 639 44.06 10.69 -30.34
C ILE A 639 44.13 10.17 -31.78
N GLU A 640 44.74 9.01 -32.02
CA GLU A 640 44.80 8.40 -33.35
C GLU A 640 43.41 7.99 -33.83
N ALA A 641 42.64 7.34 -32.95
CA ALA A 641 41.27 6.92 -33.25
C ALA A 641 40.36 8.14 -33.51
N ALA A 642 40.45 9.17 -32.66
CA ALA A 642 39.69 10.41 -32.83
C ALA A 642 40.07 11.15 -34.14
N SER A 643 41.35 11.16 -34.50
CA SER A 643 41.81 11.78 -35.76
C SER A 643 41.33 11.03 -37.00
N ASN A 644 41.32 9.69 -36.98
CA ASN A 644 40.87 8.90 -38.12
C ASN A 644 39.36 9.06 -38.36
N LEU A 645 38.57 9.06 -37.28
CA LEU A 645 37.12 9.27 -37.34
C LEU A 645 36.78 10.65 -37.94
N MET A 646 37.45 11.72 -37.48
CA MET A 646 37.23 13.05 -38.05
C MET A 646 37.63 13.13 -39.53
N ILE A 647 38.73 12.49 -39.93
CA ILE A 647 39.17 12.45 -41.33
C ILE A 647 38.13 11.74 -42.21
N GLU A 648 37.52 10.67 -41.69
CA GLU A 648 36.43 9.96 -42.38
C GLU A 648 35.17 10.82 -42.49
N ASP A 649 34.77 11.51 -41.42
CA ASP A 649 33.60 12.39 -41.41
C ASP A 649 33.77 13.57 -42.39
N VAL A 650 34.96 14.20 -42.43
CA VAL A 650 35.27 15.28 -43.36
C VAL A 650 35.32 14.79 -44.82
N LYS A 651 35.79 13.57 -45.07
CA LYS A 651 35.79 12.96 -46.41
C LYS A 651 34.40 12.54 -46.87
N ALA A 652 33.57 12.05 -45.96
CA ALA A 652 32.21 11.59 -46.23
C ALA A 652 31.26 12.77 -46.52
N TYR A 653 31.62 13.98 -46.10
CA TYR A 653 30.90 15.18 -46.44
C TYR A 653 31.03 15.50 -47.94
N SER A 654 30.01 15.13 -48.71
CA SER A 654 29.84 15.53 -50.11
C SER A 654 28.71 16.55 -50.21
N SER A 655 28.98 17.69 -50.84
CA SER A 655 27.96 18.69 -51.16
C SER A 655 26.93 18.06 -52.10
N SER A 656 25.70 17.91 -51.61
CA SER A 656 24.52 17.57 -52.42
C SER A 656 23.58 18.75 -52.46
#